data_AF-A0A6C0AQ00-F1
#
_entry.id   AF-A0A6C0AQ00-F1
#
_cell.length_a   1.000
_cell.length_b   1.000
_cell.length_c   1.000
_cell.angle_alpha   90.00
_cell.angle_beta   90.00
_cell.angle_gamma   90.00
#
_symmetry.space_group_name_H-M   'P 1'
#
loop_
_entity.id
_entity.type
_entity.pdbx_description
1 polymer ?
#
loop_
_entity_poly.entity_id
_entity_poly.type
_entity_poly.pdbx_seq_one_letter_code
_entity_poly.pdbx_strand_id
1 'polypeptide(L)'
;MENHYKFIFLIIDSDGEPCYNENRRIMRSFMNSNTDIKTFFVRMNLDQTDPVRLIGDTLFCQGIEILIPGALQKTLMAMEYCLANMSFDYLVRTNISSFWNFKELLHMGTTFPREGFVNGVIGEYYGINYPSGAGVIYSRDIIELFIANRNLFKMDTHEDVAFGQFLSIKNIPINNGKRHDYTSNTHNINQEIVISDLHGQHYHYRVKGSDRQYDNRIFKYLYNAIYSGMTNHYKFVFLIIDSDSESCYNENRTIIRSFMNSHPNIKTFFVRMNPDQTDPVRLIGDVLMCRGTESFIPGILEKTLTSMEYCLRNISFDFCIRTNLSSFWNFKELLHSSTTFPKEGFVSAHLGQYNETKALGTPYYGVTFPSGSGYICSRDIIELYTANRSSFIMDLPDDVAIGQFLLTKNIPINSGKRHDYTHNTHQISQDIVLNDVLHGHHYHYRVKGYDRQYDNRIFQYLYNAIYSYKSTLVTFYFNLTTLPDATDAGRPQSFYMEKGRETLKLQNPMVIFCDDTTHLSIKAIRDEEVSDQTLTKYIVRPFTDYDFYRHNWPIICANRKGVPFYVNDRNTASYFLVSMFKIIALQLAHQENFYKTPFYTWIDFGGSHVMRSFHDATMKILANPRPKISMCYIHYRGHQELEDRLQNKVQGGYCGIAAGSLTAEASYISRFYTGCMSIFYEMLTNTIGHGEEQVFNYFYDRFPELCTIYYGDYYSILTNYHGPMDDIGTIERFFINEAIHKGRRDLAKQAAKAILDANPGLDEQSSIRLKNVCSS
;
A
#
# COMPACT_ATOMS: atom_id res chain seq x y z
N MET A 1 -11.09 -31.98 17.38
CA MET A 1 -12.25 -31.63 16.54
C MET A 1 -11.89 -32.05 15.13
N GLU A 2 -12.62 -33.00 14.54
CA GLU A 2 -12.43 -33.31 13.12
C GLU A 2 -12.80 -32.08 12.29
N ASN A 3 -11.99 -31.77 11.27
CA ASN A 3 -12.29 -30.66 10.37
C ASN A 3 -13.54 -31.01 9.57
N HIS A 4 -14.59 -30.19 9.70
CA HIS A 4 -15.77 -30.27 8.86
C HIS A 4 -15.59 -29.37 7.63
N TYR A 5 -15.82 -29.91 6.44
CA TYR A 5 -15.63 -29.19 5.17
C TYR A 5 -16.98 -28.84 4.53
N LYS A 6 -17.12 -27.63 3.98
CA LYS A 6 -18.31 -27.29 3.19
C LYS A 6 -18.35 -28.10 1.89
N PHE A 7 -17.20 -28.23 1.21
CA PHE A 7 -17.06 -29.01 -0.01
C PHE A 7 -15.84 -29.93 0.04
N ILE A 8 -15.99 -31.18 -0.41
CA ILE A 8 -14.88 -32.06 -0.77
C ILE A 8 -14.83 -32.22 -2.28
N PHE A 9 -13.68 -31.96 -2.89
CA PHE A 9 -13.44 -32.12 -4.32
C PHE A 9 -12.69 -33.42 -4.62
N LEU A 10 -13.25 -34.22 -5.52
CA LEU A 10 -12.61 -35.37 -6.17
C LEU A 10 -12.31 -35.00 -7.62
N ILE A 11 -11.04 -34.71 -7.90
CA ILE A 11 -10.55 -34.37 -9.25
C ILE A 11 -10.09 -35.65 -9.92
N ILE A 12 -10.89 -36.14 -10.86
CA ILE A 12 -10.53 -37.28 -11.68
C ILE A 12 -9.36 -36.91 -12.59
N ASP A 13 -8.25 -37.61 -12.35
CA ASP A 13 -6.95 -37.31 -12.91
C ASP A 13 -6.34 -38.55 -13.58
N SER A 14 -5.48 -38.33 -14.58
CA SER A 14 -4.71 -39.38 -15.26
C SER A 14 -3.44 -38.79 -15.87
N ASP A 15 -2.47 -39.64 -16.19
CA ASP A 15 -1.24 -39.23 -16.90
C ASP A 15 -1.35 -39.37 -18.42
N GLY A 16 -2.57 -39.59 -18.95
CA GLY A 16 -2.77 -39.86 -20.37
C GLY A 16 -2.52 -38.67 -21.29
N GLU A 17 -2.46 -37.45 -20.77
CA GLU A 17 -2.34 -36.22 -21.55
C GLU A 17 -1.30 -35.26 -20.94
N PRO A 18 -0.27 -34.82 -21.69
CA PRO A 18 0.76 -33.93 -21.16
C PRO A 18 0.23 -32.60 -20.60
N CYS A 19 -0.87 -32.06 -21.14
CA CYS A 19 -1.46 -30.81 -20.65
C CYS A 19 -1.95 -30.93 -19.20
N TYR A 20 -2.34 -32.12 -18.75
CA TYR A 20 -2.83 -32.34 -17.39
C TYR A 20 -1.76 -32.12 -16.33
N ASN A 21 -0.47 -32.25 -16.67
CA ASN A 21 0.63 -31.88 -15.77
C ASN A 21 0.56 -30.40 -15.38
N GLU A 22 0.30 -29.53 -16.35
CA GLU A 22 0.23 -28.08 -16.11
C GLU A 22 -1.05 -27.71 -15.36
N ASN A 23 -2.18 -28.33 -15.73
CA ASN A 23 -3.43 -28.13 -14.99
C ASN A 23 -3.31 -28.58 -13.53
N ARG A 24 -2.65 -29.71 -13.25
CA ARG A 24 -2.33 -30.15 -11.87
C ARG A 24 -1.50 -29.10 -11.13
N ARG A 25 -0.44 -28.58 -11.78
CA ARG A 25 0.41 -27.54 -11.20
C ARG A 25 -0.39 -26.30 -10.84
N ILE A 26 -1.27 -25.85 -11.73
CA ILE A 26 -2.15 -24.69 -11.51
C ILE A 26 -3.16 -24.98 -10.40
N MET A 27 -3.83 -26.13 -10.41
CA MET A 27 -4.79 -26.50 -9.35
C MET A 27 -4.13 -26.57 -7.98
N ARG A 28 -2.94 -27.17 -7.87
CA ARG A 28 -2.17 -27.20 -6.62
C ARG A 28 -1.87 -25.81 -6.04
N SER A 29 -1.80 -24.78 -6.90
CA SER A 29 -1.55 -23.41 -6.44
C SER A 29 -2.75 -22.74 -5.76
N PHE A 30 -3.98 -23.26 -5.92
CA PHE A 30 -5.18 -22.70 -5.26
C PHE A 30 -6.09 -23.71 -4.55
N MET A 31 -5.91 -25.02 -4.74
CA MET A 31 -6.85 -26.04 -4.23
C MET A 31 -6.97 -26.10 -2.70
N ASN A 32 -6.02 -25.49 -1.98
CA ASN A 32 -6.01 -25.35 -0.52
C ASN A 32 -6.10 -23.87 -0.08
N SER A 33 -6.54 -22.97 -0.96
CA SER A 33 -6.66 -21.53 -0.66
C SER A 33 -7.82 -21.18 0.28
N ASN A 34 -8.72 -22.13 0.55
CA ASN A 34 -9.88 -21.94 1.41
C ASN A 34 -10.01 -23.12 2.38
N THR A 35 -10.19 -22.83 3.66
CA THR A 35 -10.25 -23.85 4.74
C THR A 35 -11.53 -24.68 4.74
N ASP A 36 -12.60 -24.19 4.13
CA ASP A 36 -13.89 -24.88 4.03
C ASP A 36 -13.93 -25.89 2.87
N ILE A 37 -12.85 -25.96 2.07
CA ILE A 37 -12.75 -26.82 0.90
C ILE A 37 -11.57 -27.77 1.06
N LYS A 38 -11.85 -29.07 0.90
CA LYS A 38 -10.82 -30.11 0.80
C LYS A 38 -10.77 -30.64 -0.62
N THR A 39 -9.58 -30.83 -1.17
CA THR A 39 -9.43 -31.27 -2.56
C THR A 39 -8.47 -32.46 -2.66
N PHE A 40 -8.83 -33.44 -3.50
CA PHE A 40 -8.02 -34.61 -3.83
C PHE A 40 -7.93 -34.83 -5.33
N PHE A 41 -6.75 -35.23 -5.82
CA PHE A 41 -6.65 -35.92 -7.10
C PHE A 41 -7.01 -37.40 -6.91
N VAL A 42 -7.68 -38.02 -7.88
CA VAL A 42 -8.11 -39.42 -7.80
C VAL A 42 -7.60 -40.20 -9.00
N ARG A 43 -6.80 -41.23 -8.72
CA ARG A 43 -6.07 -42.02 -9.71
C ARG A 43 -6.18 -43.52 -9.41
N MET A 44 -6.12 -44.37 -10.43
CA MET A 44 -5.93 -45.81 -10.23
C MET A 44 -4.45 -46.17 -10.10
N ASN A 45 -4.18 -47.21 -9.31
CA ASN A 45 -2.88 -47.87 -9.21
C ASN A 45 -3.09 -49.39 -9.16
N LEU A 46 -2.55 -50.10 -10.16
CA LEU A 46 -2.69 -51.55 -10.27
C LEU A 46 -1.88 -52.29 -9.20
N ASP A 47 -0.73 -51.74 -8.84
CA ASP A 47 0.21 -52.38 -7.91
C ASP A 47 -0.15 -52.13 -6.43
N GLN A 48 -1.23 -51.38 -6.17
CA GLN A 48 -1.65 -51.08 -4.81
C GLN A 48 -2.44 -52.25 -4.20
N THR A 49 -2.15 -52.56 -2.94
CA THR A 49 -2.85 -53.59 -2.16
C THR A 49 -4.08 -53.06 -1.44
N ASP A 50 -4.00 -51.84 -0.89
CA ASP A 50 -5.11 -51.20 -0.19
C ASP A 50 -6.17 -50.72 -1.20
N PRO A 51 -7.48 -50.85 -0.90
CA PRO A 51 -8.52 -50.34 -1.78
C PRO A 51 -8.31 -48.86 -2.12
N VAL A 52 -8.05 -48.02 -1.12
CA VAL A 52 -7.71 -46.60 -1.31
C VAL A 52 -6.57 -46.23 -0.38
N ARG A 53 -5.59 -45.51 -0.93
CA ARG A 53 -4.45 -44.97 -0.18
C ARG A 53 -4.28 -43.49 -0.50
N LEU A 54 -4.26 -42.67 0.55
CA LEU A 54 -3.94 -41.24 0.42
C LEU A 54 -2.42 -41.05 0.48
N ILE A 55 -1.85 -40.46 -0.57
CA ILE A 55 -0.45 -40.04 -0.62
C ILE A 55 -0.41 -38.56 -1.01
N GLY A 56 -0.05 -37.71 -0.05
CA GLY A 56 -0.08 -36.26 -0.22
C GLY A 56 -1.49 -35.75 -0.48
N ASP A 57 -1.72 -35.20 -1.68
CA ASP A 57 -3.02 -34.68 -2.14
C ASP A 57 -3.74 -35.63 -3.11
N THR A 58 -3.28 -36.88 -3.22
CA THR A 58 -3.77 -37.85 -4.20
C THR A 58 -4.30 -39.12 -3.53
N LEU A 59 -5.55 -39.47 -3.84
CA LEU A 59 -6.16 -40.76 -3.53
C LEU A 59 -5.85 -41.75 -4.66
N PHE A 60 -5.00 -42.72 -4.35
CA PHE A 60 -4.75 -43.85 -5.23
C PHE A 60 -5.77 -44.96 -4.91
N CYS A 61 -6.58 -45.32 -5.89
CA CYS A 61 -7.56 -46.41 -5.82
C CYS A 61 -6.96 -47.66 -6.47
N GLN A 62 -7.20 -48.84 -5.90
CA GLN A 62 -6.78 -50.10 -6.49
C GLN A 62 -7.54 -50.37 -7.79
N GLY A 63 -6.80 -50.59 -8.88
CA GLY A 63 -7.39 -50.96 -10.17
C GLY A 63 -6.54 -50.55 -11.37
N ILE A 64 -7.08 -50.74 -12.58
CA ILE A 64 -6.44 -50.34 -13.84
C ILE A 64 -7.02 -48.98 -14.27
N GLU A 65 -6.16 -48.05 -14.67
CA GLU A 65 -6.57 -46.75 -15.20
C GLU A 65 -7.16 -46.90 -16.62
N ILE A 66 -8.48 -47.12 -16.67
CA ILE A 66 -9.28 -47.19 -17.90
C ILE A 66 -10.55 -46.35 -17.75
N LEU A 67 -11.15 -45.92 -18.87
CA LEU A 67 -12.35 -45.07 -18.81
C LEU A 67 -13.58 -45.81 -18.26
N ILE A 68 -13.84 -47.01 -18.78
CA ILE A 68 -14.97 -47.88 -18.38
C ILE A 68 -14.39 -49.23 -17.96
N PRO A 69 -14.70 -49.75 -16.76
CA PRO A 69 -15.40 -49.10 -15.63
C PRO A 69 -14.50 -48.18 -14.78
N GLY A 70 -13.22 -48.05 -15.12
CA GLY A 70 -12.20 -47.54 -14.18
C GLY A 70 -12.49 -46.16 -13.61
N ALA A 71 -13.07 -45.22 -14.38
CA ALA A 71 -13.48 -43.92 -13.87
C ALA A 71 -14.56 -44.05 -12.78
N LEU A 72 -15.63 -44.79 -13.06
CA LEU A 72 -16.72 -45.04 -12.12
C LEU A 72 -16.22 -45.73 -10.86
N GLN A 73 -15.39 -46.77 -11.02
CA GLN A 73 -14.83 -47.52 -9.92
C GLN A 73 -14.00 -46.63 -8.98
N LYS A 74 -13.05 -45.84 -9.51
CA LYS A 74 -12.22 -44.96 -8.64
C LYS A 74 -13.03 -43.85 -7.99
N THR A 75 -14.06 -43.33 -8.67
CA THR A 75 -14.96 -42.33 -8.11
C THR A 75 -15.72 -42.88 -6.90
N LEU A 76 -16.33 -44.07 -7.02
CA LEU A 76 -17.04 -44.70 -5.90
C LEU A 76 -16.12 -45.04 -4.73
N MET A 77 -14.92 -45.54 -5.00
CA MET A 77 -13.93 -45.86 -3.96
C MET A 77 -13.47 -44.60 -3.21
N ALA A 78 -13.23 -43.49 -3.93
CA ALA A 78 -12.85 -42.22 -3.32
C ALA A 78 -14.01 -41.60 -2.52
N MET A 79 -15.26 -41.73 -2.98
CA MET A 79 -16.46 -41.33 -2.24
C MET A 79 -16.58 -42.10 -0.91
N GLU A 80 -16.41 -43.43 -0.95
CA GLU A 80 -16.43 -44.29 0.25
C GLU A 80 -15.33 -43.88 1.24
N TYR A 81 -14.12 -43.62 0.75
CA TYR A 81 -13.02 -43.09 1.58
C TYR A 81 -13.39 -41.76 2.27
N CYS A 82 -13.96 -40.80 1.53
CA CYS A 82 -14.35 -39.51 2.09
C CYS A 82 -15.45 -39.64 3.16
N LEU A 83 -16.46 -40.50 2.93
CA LEU A 83 -17.51 -40.75 3.92
C LEU A 83 -16.96 -41.29 5.24
N ALA A 84 -15.99 -42.21 5.16
CA ALA A 84 -15.40 -42.88 6.32
C ALA A 84 -14.41 -42.02 7.10
N ASN A 85 -13.77 -41.03 6.46
CA ASN A 85 -12.63 -40.31 7.04
C ASN A 85 -12.89 -38.81 7.25
N MET A 86 -14.02 -38.26 6.75
CA MET A 86 -14.24 -36.81 6.72
C MET A 86 -15.70 -36.44 6.97
N SER A 87 -15.88 -35.30 7.64
CA SER A 87 -17.18 -34.64 7.79
C SER A 87 -17.32 -33.56 6.72
N PHE A 88 -18.45 -33.56 5.99
CA PHE A 88 -18.69 -32.57 4.94
C PHE A 88 -20.17 -32.39 4.59
N ASP A 89 -20.53 -31.23 4.04
CA ASP A 89 -21.87 -30.95 3.50
C ASP A 89 -22.04 -31.51 2.07
N TYR A 90 -21.08 -31.20 1.18
CA TYR A 90 -21.16 -31.54 -0.24
C TYR A 90 -19.89 -32.21 -0.76
N LEU A 91 -20.04 -33.10 -1.73
CA LEU A 91 -18.94 -33.68 -2.50
C LEU A 91 -19.05 -33.27 -3.97
N VAL A 92 -17.98 -32.71 -4.51
CA VAL A 92 -17.83 -32.31 -5.91
C VAL A 92 -17.00 -33.35 -6.63
N ARG A 93 -17.56 -34.00 -7.66
CA ARG A 93 -16.78 -34.79 -8.63
C ARG A 93 -16.52 -33.93 -9.84
N THR A 94 -15.25 -33.75 -10.19
CA THR A 94 -14.82 -33.00 -11.37
C THR A 94 -13.68 -33.73 -12.07
N ASN A 95 -13.15 -33.18 -13.15
CA ASN A 95 -11.97 -33.72 -13.82
C ASN A 95 -10.88 -32.64 -13.92
N ILE A 96 -9.67 -33.07 -14.28
CA ILE A 96 -8.48 -32.22 -14.32
C ILE A 96 -8.52 -31.09 -15.38
N SER A 97 -9.45 -31.16 -16.33
CA SER A 97 -9.66 -30.11 -17.35
C SER A 97 -10.87 -29.22 -17.02
N SER A 98 -11.18 -29.07 -15.74
CA SER A 98 -12.17 -28.14 -15.22
C SER A 98 -11.58 -27.26 -14.13
N PHE A 99 -11.91 -25.98 -14.21
CA PHE A 99 -11.48 -24.94 -13.28
C PHE A 99 -12.67 -24.49 -12.44
N TRP A 100 -12.43 -24.14 -11.18
CA TRP A 100 -13.48 -23.80 -10.22
C TRP A 100 -13.21 -22.45 -9.57
N ASN A 101 -14.25 -21.66 -9.39
CA ASN A 101 -14.21 -20.41 -8.63
C ASN A 101 -14.81 -20.66 -7.24
N PHE A 102 -13.95 -20.89 -6.24
CA PHE A 102 -14.35 -21.27 -4.89
C PHE A 102 -15.16 -20.18 -4.20
N LYS A 103 -14.88 -18.90 -4.47
CA LYS A 103 -15.65 -17.79 -3.91
C LYS A 103 -17.11 -17.85 -4.37
N GLU A 104 -17.32 -17.96 -5.68
CA GLU A 104 -18.68 -18.07 -6.23
C GLU A 104 -19.35 -19.39 -5.84
N LEU A 105 -18.59 -20.49 -5.77
CA LEU A 105 -19.12 -21.78 -5.30
C LEU A 105 -19.61 -21.70 -3.85
N LEU A 106 -18.81 -21.14 -2.94
CA LEU A 106 -19.17 -21.01 -1.53
C LEU A 106 -20.37 -20.07 -1.36
N HIS A 107 -20.40 -18.97 -2.12
CA HIS A 107 -21.54 -18.05 -2.14
C HIS A 107 -22.82 -18.76 -2.56
N MET A 108 -22.81 -19.44 -3.72
CA MET A 108 -23.96 -20.20 -4.21
C MET A 108 -24.31 -21.37 -3.26
N GLY A 109 -23.31 -22.02 -2.68
CA GLY A 109 -23.42 -23.15 -1.76
C GLY A 109 -24.16 -22.86 -0.45
N THR A 110 -24.38 -21.57 -0.13
CA THR A 110 -25.26 -21.17 0.97
C THR A 110 -26.74 -21.42 0.70
N THR A 111 -27.11 -21.56 -0.59
CA THR A 111 -28.51 -21.76 -1.02
C THR A 111 -28.81 -23.20 -1.41
N PHE A 112 -27.81 -24.07 -1.47
CA PHE A 112 -28.00 -25.48 -1.82
C PHE A 112 -28.71 -26.24 -0.69
N PRO A 113 -29.69 -27.11 -1.01
CA PRO A 113 -30.24 -28.08 -0.06
C PRO A 113 -29.17 -29.05 0.42
N ARG A 114 -29.19 -29.38 1.72
CA ARG A 114 -28.23 -30.31 2.34
C ARG A 114 -28.53 -31.79 2.11
N GLU A 115 -29.75 -32.10 1.66
CA GLU A 115 -30.24 -33.47 1.44
C GLU A 115 -30.87 -33.57 0.05
N GLY A 116 -30.79 -34.75 -0.58
CA GLY A 116 -31.43 -35.04 -1.86
C GLY A 116 -30.90 -34.19 -3.03
N PHE A 117 -29.77 -33.53 -2.85
CA PHE A 117 -29.25 -32.54 -3.78
C PHE A 117 -28.21 -33.12 -4.74
N VAL A 118 -28.48 -32.97 -6.03
CA VAL A 118 -27.55 -33.20 -7.13
C VAL A 118 -27.56 -31.97 -8.03
N ASN A 119 -26.39 -31.43 -8.37
CA ASN A 119 -26.28 -30.27 -9.24
C ASN A 119 -25.14 -30.41 -10.25
N GLY A 120 -25.43 -30.21 -11.53
CA GLY A 120 -24.46 -30.28 -12.62
C GLY A 120 -25.12 -29.91 -13.95
N VAL A 121 -24.33 -29.74 -15.01
CA VAL A 121 -24.93 -29.55 -16.35
C VAL A 121 -25.56 -30.86 -16.80
N ILE A 122 -26.83 -30.80 -17.21
CA ILE A 122 -27.61 -31.98 -17.58
C ILE A 122 -27.29 -32.36 -19.02
N GLY A 123 -26.80 -33.57 -19.23
CA GLY A 123 -26.72 -34.22 -20.54
C GLY A 123 -27.82 -35.28 -20.71
N GLU A 124 -28.04 -35.71 -21.95
CA GLU A 124 -28.99 -36.79 -22.27
C GLU A 124 -28.27 -37.91 -23.04
N TYR A 125 -28.51 -39.16 -22.65
CA TYR A 125 -27.99 -40.34 -23.34
C TYR A 125 -29.07 -41.43 -23.40
N TYR A 126 -29.59 -41.70 -24.60
CA TYR A 126 -30.70 -42.62 -24.84
C TYR A 126 -31.90 -42.39 -23.90
N GLY A 127 -32.34 -41.13 -23.77
CA GLY A 127 -33.47 -40.74 -22.92
C GLY A 127 -33.18 -40.71 -21.41
N ILE A 128 -31.94 -40.98 -20.99
CA ILE A 128 -31.52 -40.86 -19.59
C ILE A 128 -30.84 -39.51 -19.41
N ASN A 129 -31.40 -38.69 -18.52
CA ASN A 129 -30.74 -37.48 -18.06
C ASN A 129 -29.61 -37.84 -17.08
N TYR A 130 -28.43 -37.25 -17.28
CA TYR A 130 -27.27 -37.48 -16.42
C TYR A 130 -26.54 -36.17 -16.10
N PRO A 131 -25.94 -36.04 -14.91
CA PRO A 131 -25.10 -34.90 -14.60
C PRO A 131 -23.74 -35.06 -15.29
N SER A 132 -23.34 -34.08 -16.10
CA SER A 132 -22.09 -34.12 -16.87
C SER A 132 -20.87 -34.40 -15.99
N GLY A 133 -20.03 -35.35 -16.39
CA GLY A 133 -18.79 -35.67 -15.67
C GLY A 133 -17.77 -34.51 -15.60
N ALA A 134 -17.95 -33.39 -16.30
CA ALA A 134 -17.05 -32.25 -16.13
C ALA A 134 -17.09 -31.64 -14.71
N GLY A 135 -18.23 -31.76 -14.02
CA GLY A 135 -18.42 -31.18 -12.70
C GLY A 135 -19.83 -31.42 -12.22
N VAL A 136 -19.94 -32.07 -11.07
CA VAL A 136 -21.20 -32.38 -10.40
C VAL A 136 -21.01 -32.29 -8.90
N ILE A 137 -22.01 -31.73 -8.22
CA ILE A 137 -22.08 -31.55 -6.78
C ILE A 137 -23.16 -32.49 -6.24
N TYR A 138 -22.81 -33.25 -5.23
CA TYR A 138 -23.73 -34.13 -4.50
C TYR A 138 -23.77 -33.70 -3.04
N SER A 139 -24.96 -33.76 -2.45
CA SER A 139 -25.12 -33.77 -0.99
C SER A 139 -24.61 -35.07 -0.40
N ARG A 140 -24.24 -35.04 0.88
CA ARG A 140 -23.66 -36.20 1.58
C ARG A 140 -24.56 -37.43 1.55
N ASP A 141 -25.86 -37.27 1.79
CA ASP A 141 -26.84 -38.36 1.80
C ASP A 141 -26.96 -39.06 0.44
N ILE A 142 -26.80 -38.32 -0.67
CA ILE A 142 -26.74 -38.89 -2.01
C ILE A 142 -25.50 -39.78 -2.18
N ILE A 143 -24.35 -39.37 -1.64
CA ILE A 143 -23.14 -40.20 -1.66
C ILE A 143 -23.33 -41.46 -0.82
N GLU A 144 -23.93 -41.34 0.37
CA GLU A 144 -24.27 -42.49 1.22
C GLU A 144 -25.20 -43.47 0.48
N LEU A 145 -26.18 -42.94 -0.25
CA LEU A 145 -27.09 -43.74 -1.07
C LEU A 145 -26.36 -44.47 -2.20
N PHE A 146 -25.40 -43.82 -2.88
CA PHE A 146 -24.58 -44.45 -3.92
C PHE A 146 -23.79 -45.64 -3.37
N ILE A 147 -23.10 -45.47 -2.23
CA ILE A 147 -22.28 -46.53 -1.64
C ILE A 147 -23.16 -47.68 -1.13
N ALA A 148 -24.28 -47.38 -0.46
CA ALA A 148 -25.21 -48.40 0.03
C ALA A 148 -25.88 -49.23 -1.08
N ASN A 149 -25.94 -48.70 -2.31
CA ASN A 149 -26.59 -49.33 -3.46
C ASN A 149 -25.61 -49.53 -4.64
N ARG A 150 -24.31 -49.70 -4.37
CA ARG A 150 -23.25 -49.81 -5.38
C ARG A 150 -23.53 -50.87 -6.46
N ASN A 151 -24.28 -51.92 -6.14
CA ASN A 151 -24.66 -53.00 -7.04
C ASN A 151 -25.69 -52.60 -8.11
N LEU A 152 -26.32 -51.43 -7.99
CA LEU A 152 -27.27 -50.91 -9.00
C LEU A 152 -26.57 -50.16 -10.15
N PHE A 153 -25.28 -49.87 -10.03
CA PHE A 153 -24.53 -49.19 -11.08
C PHE A 153 -24.20 -50.14 -12.23
N LYS A 154 -24.44 -49.68 -13.47
CA LYS A 154 -23.98 -50.38 -14.67
C LYS A 154 -22.51 -50.06 -14.92
N MET A 155 -21.66 -51.07 -14.78
CA MET A 155 -20.20 -50.92 -14.90
C MET A 155 -19.72 -50.88 -16.36
N ASP A 156 -20.58 -51.22 -17.31
CA ASP A 156 -20.30 -51.29 -18.75
C ASP A 156 -20.67 -50.02 -19.52
N THR A 157 -20.90 -48.90 -18.82
CA THR A 157 -21.22 -47.59 -19.42
C THR A 157 -20.33 -46.47 -18.89
N HIS A 158 -20.45 -45.28 -19.48
CA HIS A 158 -19.72 -44.10 -19.01
C HIS A 158 -20.14 -43.74 -17.59
N GLU A 159 -19.18 -43.32 -16.77
CA GLU A 159 -19.42 -43.03 -15.34
C GLU A 159 -20.61 -42.09 -15.11
N ASP A 160 -20.66 -40.97 -15.83
CA ASP A 160 -21.70 -39.97 -15.65
C ASP A 160 -23.08 -40.49 -16.07
N VAL A 161 -23.15 -41.26 -17.17
CA VAL A 161 -24.37 -41.99 -17.57
C VAL A 161 -24.79 -43.01 -16.51
N ALA A 162 -23.84 -43.74 -15.90
CA ALA A 162 -24.14 -44.70 -14.83
C ALA A 162 -24.74 -44.01 -13.60
N PHE A 163 -24.23 -42.84 -13.21
CA PHE A 163 -24.85 -41.99 -12.18
C PHE A 163 -26.23 -41.50 -12.59
N GLY A 164 -26.43 -41.05 -13.83
CA GLY A 164 -27.74 -40.64 -14.33
C GLY A 164 -28.79 -41.77 -14.28
N GLN A 165 -28.41 -42.98 -14.69
CA GLN A 165 -29.25 -44.17 -14.59
C GLN A 165 -29.62 -44.47 -13.14
N PHE A 166 -28.65 -44.44 -12.22
CA PHE A 166 -28.90 -44.65 -10.81
C PHE A 166 -29.89 -43.62 -10.25
N LEU A 167 -29.68 -42.33 -10.53
CA LEU A 167 -30.53 -41.24 -10.06
C LEU A 167 -31.95 -41.38 -10.62
N SER A 168 -32.08 -41.78 -11.88
CA SER A 168 -33.38 -42.09 -12.50
C SER A 168 -34.10 -43.25 -11.80
N ILE A 169 -33.39 -44.35 -11.50
CA ILE A 169 -33.96 -45.50 -10.76
C ILE A 169 -34.47 -45.07 -9.37
N LYS A 170 -33.77 -44.13 -8.72
CA LYS A 170 -34.12 -43.61 -7.39
C LYS A 170 -35.05 -42.40 -7.42
N ASN A 171 -35.49 -41.94 -8.60
CA ASN A 171 -36.31 -40.74 -8.81
C ASN A 171 -35.70 -39.46 -8.17
N ILE A 172 -34.37 -39.30 -8.23
CA ILE A 172 -33.68 -38.13 -7.70
C ILE A 172 -33.49 -37.10 -8.82
N PRO A 173 -34.01 -35.87 -8.68
CA PRO A 173 -33.87 -34.85 -9.71
C PRO A 173 -32.44 -34.29 -9.77
N ILE A 174 -32.00 -33.94 -10.99
CA ILE A 174 -30.73 -33.25 -11.23
C ILE A 174 -31.01 -31.76 -11.41
N ASN A 175 -30.39 -30.92 -10.61
CA ASN A 175 -30.47 -29.47 -10.75
C ASN A 175 -29.44 -28.98 -11.77
N ASN A 176 -29.79 -27.99 -12.58
CA ASN A 176 -28.88 -27.43 -13.57
C ASN A 176 -27.79 -26.58 -12.88
N GLY A 177 -26.52 -26.88 -13.15
CA GLY A 177 -25.39 -26.15 -12.59
C GLY A 177 -24.98 -24.92 -13.41
N LYS A 178 -24.41 -23.90 -12.75
CA LYS A 178 -23.82 -22.74 -13.45
C LYS A 178 -22.42 -23.07 -13.93
N ARG A 179 -22.30 -23.41 -15.22
CA ARG A 179 -21.03 -23.72 -15.89
C ARG A 179 -20.83 -22.87 -17.12
N HIS A 180 -19.57 -22.51 -17.39
CA HIS A 180 -19.14 -21.92 -18.66
C HIS A 180 -18.20 -22.87 -19.40
N ASP A 181 -18.36 -23.00 -20.72
CA ASP A 181 -17.66 -24.01 -21.53
C ASP A 181 -16.75 -23.38 -22.59
N TYR A 182 -15.45 -23.63 -22.48
CA TYR A 182 -14.43 -23.34 -23.49
C TYR A 182 -14.13 -24.61 -24.29
N THR A 183 -15.01 -24.93 -25.25
CA THR A 183 -15.01 -26.23 -25.99
C THR A 183 -14.74 -26.13 -27.48
N SER A 184 -14.78 -24.94 -28.11
CA SER A 184 -14.53 -24.74 -29.54
C SER A 184 -13.75 -23.45 -29.84
N ASN A 185 -12.92 -23.46 -30.89
CA ASN A 185 -12.11 -22.32 -31.36
C ASN A 185 -11.35 -21.53 -30.26
N THR A 186 -10.67 -22.25 -29.37
CA THR A 186 -9.96 -21.64 -28.23
C THR A 186 -8.88 -20.64 -28.64
N HIS A 187 -8.33 -20.72 -29.86
CA HIS A 187 -7.26 -19.85 -30.36
C HIS A 187 -7.52 -18.33 -30.24
N ASN A 188 -8.78 -17.91 -30.25
CA ASN A 188 -9.18 -16.50 -30.13
C ASN A 188 -9.43 -16.04 -28.69
N ILE A 189 -9.34 -16.93 -27.69
CA ILE A 189 -9.65 -16.62 -26.29
C ILE A 189 -8.44 -15.97 -25.61
N ASN A 190 -8.46 -14.66 -25.50
CA ASN A 190 -7.48 -13.89 -24.75
C ASN A 190 -7.91 -13.69 -23.28
N GLN A 191 -7.06 -13.03 -22.49
CA GLN A 191 -7.32 -12.78 -21.07
C GLN A 191 -8.54 -11.89 -20.84
N GLU A 192 -8.81 -10.93 -21.72
CA GLU A 192 -9.95 -10.00 -21.61
C GLU A 192 -11.29 -10.72 -21.76
N ILE A 193 -11.38 -11.66 -22.70
CA ILE A 193 -12.58 -12.51 -22.88
C ILE A 193 -12.83 -13.33 -21.61
N VAL A 194 -11.78 -13.97 -21.07
CA VAL A 194 -11.91 -14.75 -19.83
C VAL A 194 -12.39 -13.87 -18.67
N ILE A 195 -11.85 -12.64 -18.53
CA ILE A 195 -12.30 -11.69 -17.50
C ILE A 195 -13.77 -11.32 -17.71
N SER A 196 -14.18 -11.07 -18.95
CA SER A 196 -15.58 -10.77 -19.28
C SER A 196 -16.51 -11.93 -18.89
N ASP A 197 -16.11 -13.17 -19.15
CA ASP A 197 -16.90 -14.36 -18.81
C ASP A 197 -17.05 -14.58 -17.29
N LEU A 198 -16.14 -14.03 -16.47
CA LEU A 198 -16.29 -14.06 -15.01
C LEU A 198 -17.50 -13.27 -14.51
N HIS A 199 -17.99 -12.29 -15.26
CA HIS A 199 -19.20 -11.55 -14.91
C HIS A 199 -20.47 -12.41 -14.91
N GLY A 200 -20.45 -13.56 -15.59
CA GLY A 200 -21.57 -14.52 -15.60
C GLY A 200 -21.84 -15.22 -14.25
N GLN A 201 -21.02 -14.96 -13.22
CA GLN A 201 -21.13 -15.59 -11.89
C GLN A 201 -21.14 -17.13 -11.97
N HIS A 202 -20.33 -17.69 -12.87
CA HIS A 202 -20.13 -19.13 -12.97
C HIS A 202 -19.15 -19.58 -11.88
N TYR A 203 -19.43 -20.73 -11.24
CA TYR A 203 -18.49 -21.35 -10.29
C TYR A 203 -17.67 -22.48 -10.94
N HIS A 204 -18.06 -22.94 -12.12
CA HIS A 204 -17.42 -24.03 -12.85
C HIS A 204 -17.12 -23.62 -14.29
N TYR A 205 -15.87 -23.82 -14.72
CA TYR A 205 -15.39 -23.54 -16.07
C TYR A 205 -14.82 -24.81 -16.68
N ARG A 206 -15.38 -25.26 -17.79
CA ARG A 206 -14.88 -26.41 -18.54
C ARG A 206 -13.90 -25.92 -19.59
N VAL A 207 -12.65 -26.34 -19.52
CA VAL A 207 -11.64 -26.04 -20.55
C VAL A 207 -11.27 -27.33 -21.28
N LYS A 208 -11.78 -27.50 -22.50
CA LYS A 208 -11.51 -28.69 -23.31
C LYS A 208 -11.62 -28.33 -24.79
N GLY A 209 -10.65 -27.59 -25.30
CA GLY A 209 -10.52 -27.28 -26.71
C GLY A 209 -9.90 -28.42 -27.53
N SER A 210 -9.81 -28.21 -28.84
CA SER A 210 -9.07 -29.09 -29.74
C SER A 210 -7.56 -28.96 -29.58
N ASP A 211 -7.07 -27.78 -29.18
CA ASP A 211 -5.66 -27.54 -28.83
C ASP A 211 -5.46 -27.54 -27.31
N ARG A 212 -4.81 -28.60 -26.83
CA ARG A 212 -4.51 -28.84 -25.42
C ARG A 212 -3.47 -27.89 -24.84
N GLN A 213 -2.60 -27.28 -25.66
CA GLN A 213 -1.67 -26.26 -25.17
C GLN A 213 -2.42 -24.96 -24.86
N TYR A 214 -3.44 -24.65 -25.66
CA TYR A 214 -4.29 -23.50 -25.43
C TYR A 214 -5.15 -23.64 -24.17
N ASP A 215 -5.60 -24.86 -23.84
CA ASP A 215 -6.32 -25.14 -22.59
C ASP A 215 -5.52 -24.64 -21.36
N ASN A 216 -4.20 -24.90 -21.33
CA ASN A 216 -3.33 -24.45 -20.24
C ASN A 216 -3.27 -22.93 -20.12
N ARG A 217 -3.36 -22.21 -21.25
CA ARG A 217 -3.36 -20.74 -21.28
C ARG A 217 -4.64 -20.18 -20.66
N ILE A 218 -5.79 -20.75 -21.03
CA ILE A 218 -7.08 -20.38 -20.44
C ILE A 218 -7.10 -20.69 -18.93
N PHE A 219 -6.56 -21.83 -18.50
CA PHE A 219 -6.40 -22.16 -17.08
C PHE A 219 -5.59 -21.10 -16.32
N LYS A 220 -4.49 -20.59 -16.91
CA LYS A 220 -3.71 -19.49 -16.33
C LYS A 220 -4.49 -18.19 -16.26
N TYR A 221 -5.26 -17.85 -17.29
CA TYR A 221 -6.11 -16.67 -17.27
C TYR A 221 -7.18 -16.75 -16.18
N LEU A 222 -7.86 -17.89 -16.05
CA LEU A 222 -8.85 -18.13 -14.99
C LEU A 222 -8.22 -18.06 -13.60
N TYR A 223 -7.07 -18.72 -13.40
CA TYR A 223 -6.32 -18.63 -12.14
C TYR A 223 -5.94 -17.20 -11.80
N ASN A 224 -5.42 -16.46 -12.78
CA ASN A 224 -4.99 -15.10 -12.56
C ASN A 224 -6.14 -14.15 -12.22
N ALA A 225 -7.27 -14.34 -12.88
CA ALA A 225 -8.44 -13.50 -12.69
C ALA A 225 -9.18 -13.83 -11.37
N ILE A 226 -9.24 -15.10 -10.96
CA ILE A 226 -10.02 -15.54 -9.79
C ILE A 226 -9.19 -15.56 -8.49
N TYR A 227 -7.97 -16.13 -8.52
CA TYR A 227 -7.22 -16.48 -7.31
C TYR A 227 -5.94 -15.69 -7.10
N SER A 228 -5.26 -15.29 -8.17
CA SER A 228 -4.07 -14.44 -8.03
C SER A 228 -4.43 -12.97 -7.79
N GLY A 229 -5.72 -12.65 -7.81
CA GLY A 229 -6.30 -11.33 -7.61
C GLY A 229 -5.70 -10.34 -8.61
N MET A 230 -6.17 -10.35 -9.87
CA MET A 230 -5.68 -9.53 -10.99
C MET A 230 -4.27 -9.03 -10.71
N THR A 231 -3.23 -9.85 -10.95
CA THR A 231 -1.83 -9.47 -10.71
C THR A 231 -1.68 -7.99 -11.02
N ASN A 232 -1.48 -7.15 -9.99
CA ASN A 232 -1.37 -5.70 -10.20
C ASN A 232 -0.43 -5.52 -11.37
N HIS A 233 -0.91 -4.97 -12.47
CA HIS A 233 -0.03 -4.72 -13.59
C HIS A 233 0.94 -3.65 -13.11
N TYR A 234 2.18 -4.05 -12.87
CA TYR A 234 3.16 -3.14 -12.30
C TYR A 234 3.76 -2.29 -13.42
N LYS A 235 3.89 -0.98 -13.19
CA LYS A 235 4.67 -0.15 -14.10
C LYS A 235 6.13 -0.62 -14.13
N PHE A 236 6.67 -0.97 -12.96
CA PHE A 236 8.04 -1.46 -12.81
C PHE A 236 8.12 -2.72 -11.95
N VAL A 237 8.94 -3.67 -12.39
CA VAL A 237 9.46 -4.74 -11.54
C VAL A 237 10.95 -4.51 -11.31
N PHE A 238 11.39 -4.49 -10.06
CA PHE A 238 12.79 -4.35 -9.67
C PHE A 238 13.39 -5.69 -9.25
N LEU A 239 14.58 -5.95 -9.78
CA LEU A 239 15.45 -7.06 -9.46
C LEU A 239 16.73 -6.51 -8.83
N ILE A 240 16.77 -6.49 -7.49
CA ILE A 240 17.91 -6.01 -6.72
C ILE A 240 18.86 -7.18 -6.51
N ILE A 241 19.99 -7.17 -7.22
CA ILE A 241 21.03 -8.16 -7.03
C ILE A 241 21.61 -8.00 -5.62
N ASP A 242 21.41 -9.05 -4.83
CA ASP A 242 21.76 -9.13 -3.42
C ASP A 242 22.95 -10.10 -3.24
N SER A 243 23.79 -9.79 -2.25
CA SER A 243 24.89 -10.62 -1.78
C SER A 243 25.22 -10.25 -0.34
N ASP A 244 25.76 -11.19 0.41
CA ASP A 244 26.29 -10.95 1.77
C ASP A 244 27.81 -10.71 1.75
N SER A 245 28.37 -10.31 0.59
CA SER A 245 29.82 -10.14 0.40
C SER A 245 30.41 -8.94 1.13
N GLU A 246 29.59 -7.95 1.48
CA GLU A 246 30.02 -6.75 2.22
C GLU A 246 29.04 -6.47 3.36
N SER A 247 29.54 -6.08 4.54
CA SER A 247 28.70 -5.83 5.71
C SER A 247 27.74 -4.66 5.53
N CYS A 248 28.14 -3.61 4.79
CA CYS A 248 27.31 -2.44 4.51
C CYS A 248 26.00 -2.80 3.77
N TYR A 249 26.00 -3.89 3.00
CA TYR A 249 24.82 -4.35 2.27
C TYR A 249 23.68 -4.80 3.17
N ASN A 250 23.95 -5.23 4.41
CA ASN A 250 22.88 -5.56 5.36
C ASN A 250 22.08 -4.31 5.79
N GLU A 251 22.76 -3.20 6.01
CA GLU A 251 22.13 -1.92 6.35
C GLU A 251 21.38 -1.35 5.13
N ASN A 252 22.01 -1.33 3.95
CA ASN A 252 21.32 -0.90 2.72
C ASN A 252 20.09 -1.74 2.42
N ARG A 253 20.14 -3.07 2.64
CA ARG A 253 18.99 -3.96 2.49
C ARG A 253 17.85 -3.58 3.45
N THR A 254 18.19 -3.23 4.69
CA THR A 254 17.23 -2.77 5.70
C THR A 254 16.56 -1.48 5.27
N ILE A 255 17.34 -0.49 4.81
CA ILE A 255 16.82 0.77 4.30
C ILE A 255 15.94 0.54 3.06
N ILE A 256 16.40 -0.25 2.09
CA ILE A 256 15.62 -0.59 0.88
C ILE A 256 14.29 -1.25 1.25
N ARG A 257 14.27 -2.21 2.17
CA ARG A 257 13.04 -2.87 2.62
C ARG A 257 12.00 -1.91 3.17
N SER A 258 12.42 -0.79 3.76
CA SER A 258 11.50 0.20 4.29
C SER A 258 10.73 0.98 3.20
N PHE A 259 11.17 0.97 1.93
CA PHE A 259 10.46 1.65 0.84
C PHE A 259 10.20 0.82 -0.43
N MET A 260 10.84 -0.33 -0.64
CA MET A 260 10.88 -1.05 -1.92
C MET A 260 9.52 -1.48 -2.50
N ASN A 261 8.48 -1.56 -1.67
CA ASN A 261 7.11 -1.87 -2.10
C ASN A 261 6.11 -0.82 -1.57
N SER A 262 6.57 0.41 -1.31
CA SER A 262 5.72 1.51 -0.81
C SER A 262 4.78 2.10 -1.88
N HIS A 263 4.99 1.76 -3.16
CA HIS A 263 4.20 2.27 -4.28
C HIS A 263 3.46 1.13 -5.00
N PRO A 264 2.12 1.23 -5.21
CA PRO A 264 1.32 0.12 -5.75
C PRO A 264 1.70 -0.32 -7.17
N ASN A 265 2.24 0.59 -7.98
CA ASN A 265 2.69 0.30 -9.35
C ASN A 265 4.13 -0.24 -9.45
N ILE A 266 4.79 -0.53 -8.32
CA ILE A 266 6.17 -1.03 -8.31
C ILE A 266 6.22 -2.31 -7.48
N LYS A 267 6.84 -3.35 -8.04
CA LYS A 267 7.13 -4.60 -7.34
C LYS A 267 8.63 -4.79 -7.26
N THR A 268 9.16 -5.09 -6.08
CA THR A 268 10.60 -5.28 -5.91
C THR A 268 10.92 -6.65 -5.31
N PHE A 269 11.99 -7.27 -5.82
CA PHE A 269 12.58 -8.49 -5.29
C PHE A 269 14.08 -8.29 -5.05
N PHE A 270 14.58 -8.89 -3.97
CA PHE A 270 16.00 -9.21 -3.85
C PHE A 270 16.27 -10.52 -4.61
N VAL A 271 17.45 -10.64 -5.21
CA VAL A 271 17.83 -11.83 -6.01
C VAL A 271 19.14 -12.39 -5.48
N ARG A 272 19.12 -13.65 -5.02
CA ARG A 272 20.31 -14.39 -4.58
C ARG A 272 20.37 -15.77 -5.20
N MET A 273 21.54 -16.39 -5.13
CA MET A 273 21.75 -17.79 -5.46
C MET A 273 21.74 -18.70 -4.22
N ASN A 274 21.23 -19.92 -4.39
CA ASN A 274 21.31 -21.00 -3.43
C ASN A 274 21.79 -22.28 -4.13
N PRO A 275 22.95 -22.85 -3.77
CA PRO A 275 23.48 -24.05 -4.41
C PRO A 275 22.69 -25.32 -4.06
N ASP A 276 22.02 -25.32 -2.89
CA ASP A 276 21.30 -26.49 -2.38
C ASP A 276 19.85 -26.58 -2.89
N GLN A 277 19.39 -25.58 -3.65
CA GLN A 277 18.03 -25.55 -4.16
C GLN A 277 17.87 -26.41 -5.42
N THR A 278 16.81 -27.22 -5.48
CA THR A 278 16.48 -28.04 -6.65
C THR A 278 15.77 -27.25 -7.76
N ASP A 279 14.82 -26.40 -7.36
CA ASP A 279 14.04 -25.56 -8.27
C ASP A 279 14.92 -24.48 -8.93
N PRO A 280 14.75 -24.19 -10.24
CA PRO A 280 15.53 -23.14 -10.90
C PRO A 280 15.40 -21.78 -10.22
N VAL A 281 14.21 -21.48 -9.69
CA VAL A 281 13.91 -20.27 -8.95
C VAL A 281 12.76 -20.52 -7.97
N ARG A 282 12.86 -19.97 -6.76
CA ARG A 282 11.82 -20.02 -5.74
C ARG A 282 11.67 -18.64 -5.11
N LEU A 283 10.43 -18.18 -4.94
CA LEU A 283 10.13 -16.97 -4.18
C LEU A 283 10.00 -17.32 -2.69
N ILE A 284 10.84 -16.69 -1.86
CA ILE A 284 10.80 -16.79 -0.39
C ILE A 284 10.64 -15.38 0.16
N GLY A 285 9.43 -15.01 0.57
CA GLY A 285 9.12 -13.66 1.00
C GLY A 285 9.34 -12.64 -0.12
N ASP A 286 10.27 -11.70 0.08
CA ASP A 286 10.68 -10.67 -0.88
C ASP A 286 11.92 -11.07 -1.71
N VAL A 287 12.35 -12.33 -1.63
CA VAL A 287 13.62 -12.80 -2.21
C VAL A 287 13.38 -13.90 -3.24
N LEU A 288 13.90 -13.71 -4.46
CA LEU A 288 13.99 -14.74 -5.49
C LEU A 288 15.29 -15.53 -5.30
N MET A 289 15.16 -16.77 -4.82
CA MET A 289 16.26 -17.74 -4.72
C MET A 289 16.43 -18.45 -6.04
N CYS A 290 17.46 -18.08 -6.79
CA CYS A 290 17.89 -18.77 -8.00
C CYS A 290 18.81 -19.95 -7.64
N ARG A 291 18.69 -21.07 -8.36
CA ARG A 291 19.65 -22.16 -8.21
C ARG A 291 21.02 -21.74 -8.73
N GLY A 292 22.08 -22.01 -7.97
CA GLY A 292 23.45 -21.76 -8.38
C GLY A 292 24.36 -21.41 -7.21
N THR A 293 25.65 -21.20 -7.49
CA THR A 293 26.62 -20.71 -6.50
C THR A 293 26.89 -19.23 -6.77
N GLU A 294 26.83 -18.39 -5.73
CA GLU A 294 27.19 -16.98 -5.85
C GLU A 294 28.60 -16.82 -6.43
N SER A 295 28.69 -16.12 -7.56
CA SER A 295 29.94 -15.82 -8.26
C SER A 295 29.74 -14.55 -9.08
N PHE A 296 30.83 -13.80 -9.31
CA PHE A 296 30.77 -12.58 -10.11
C PHE A 296 30.47 -12.90 -11.59
N ILE A 297 31.23 -13.84 -12.15
CA ILE A 297 31.08 -14.38 -13.52
C ILE A 297 30.96 -15.90 -13.43
N PRO A 298 29.95 -16.53 -14.05
CA PRO A 298 28.75 -15.95 -14.68
C PRO A 298 27.61 -15.70 -13.67
N GLY A 299 27.82 -15.94 -12.37
CA GLY A 299 26.74 -16.05 -11.38
C GLY A 299 25.76 -14.89 -11.36
N ILE A 300 26.23 -13.64 -11.46
CA ILE A 300 25.35 -12.46 -11.49
C ILE A 300 24.47 -12.45 -12.75
N LEU A 301 25.02 -12.76 -13.92
CA LEU A 301 24.28 -12.84 -15.18
C LEU A 301 23.22 -13.94 -15.11
N GLU A 302 23.61 -15.12 -14.62
CA GLU A 302 22.73 -16.27 -14.48
C GLU A 302 21.52 -15.97 -13.58
N LYS A 303 21.73 -15.39 -12.38
CA LYS A 303 20.59 -15.02 -11.51
C LYS A 303 19.76 -13.88 -12.08
N THR A 304 20.37 -12.96 -12.83
CA THR A 304 19.65 -11.87 -13.52
C THR A 304 18.69 -12.45 -14.57
N LEU A 305 19.17 -13.30 -15.47
CA LEU A 305 18.34 -13.90 -16.52
C LEU A 305 17.26 -14.84 -15.94
N THR A 306 17.60 -15.63 -14.92
CA THR A 306 16.65 -16.51 -14.23
C THR A 306 15.52 -15.74 -13.52
N SER A 307 15.85 -14.64 -12.84
CA SER A 307 14.84 -13.81 -12.16
C SER A 307 13.97 -13.02 -13.14
N MET A 308 14.53 -12.56 -14.25
CA MET A 308 13.78 -11.98 -15.37
C MET A 308 12.76 -12.96 -15.96
N GLU A 309 13.18 -14.21 -16.21
CA GLU A 309 12.30 -15.28 -16.69
C GLU A 309 11.18 -15.60 -15.70
N TYR A 310 11.48 -15.60 -14.40
CA TYR A 310 10.47 -15.73 -13.36
C TYR A 310 9.42 -14.61 -13.47
N CYS A 311 9.86 -13.36 -13.58
CA CYS A 311 8.97 -12.21 -13.67
C CYS A 311 8.08 -12.28 -14.92
N LEU A 312 8.61 -12.64 -16.09
CA LEU A 312 7.79 -12.77 -17.31
C LEU A 312 6.64 -13.78 -17.15
N ARG A 313 6.90 -14.89 -16.45
CA ARG A 313 5.95 -15.99 -16.26
C ARG A 313 4.90 -15.71 -15.19
N ASN A 314 5.25 -14.93 -14.17
CA ASN A 314 4.44 -14.80 -12.96
C ASN A 314 3.94 -13.38 -12.68
N ILE A 315 4.43 -12.37 -13.42
CA ILE A 315 4.16 -10.96 -13.13
C ILE A 315 3.83 -10.22 -14.43
N SER A 316 2.74 -9.45 -14.40
CA SER A 316 2.39 -8.51 -15.47
C SER A 316 3.08 -7.17 -15.20
N PHE A 317 3.88 -6.67 -16.15
CA PHE A 317 4.60 -5.42 -16.01
C PHE A 317 4.95 -4.75 -17.34
N ASP A 318 5.14 -3.42 -17.33
CA ASP A 318 5.64 -2.63 -18.48
C ASP A 318 7.18 -2.70 -18.56
N PHE A 319 7.88 -2.42 -17.46
CA PHE A 319 9.35 -2.33 -17.40
C PHE A 319 9.95 -3.21 -16.30
N CYS A 320 11.13 -3.76 -16.57
CA CYS A 320 11.96 -4.45 -15.57
C CYS A 320 13.22 -3.63 -15.32
N ILE A 321 13.57 -3.44 -14.05
CA ILE A 321 14.78 -2.77 -13.60
C ILE A 321 15.68 -3.79 -12.94
N ARG A 322 16.92 -3.93 -13.42
CA ARG A 322 17.96 -4.65 -12.69
C ARG A 322 18.84 -3.62 -12.01
N THR A 323 19.09 -3.80 -10.71
CA THR A 323 19.95 -2.92 -9.92
C THR A 323 20.68 -3.74 -8.85
N ASN A 324 21.37 -3.08 -7.90
CA ASN A 324 22.10 -3.74 -6.83
C ASN A 324 22.02 -2.95 -5.52
N LEU A 325 22.58 -3.50 -4.44
CA LEU A 325 22.50 -2.93 -3.08
C LEU A 325 23.30 -1.63 -2.84
N SER A 326 24.03 -1.14 -3.83
CA SER A 326 24.72 0.15 -3.79
C SER A 326 24.03 1.21 -4.65
N SER A 327 22.75 0.98 -4.97
CA SER A 327 21.94 1.91 -5.74
C SER A 327 20.64 2.22 -5.01
N PHE A 328 20.29 3.49 -4.98
CA PHE A 328 19.07 4.02 -4.40
C PHE A 328 18.18 4.59 -5.52
N TRP A 329 16.87 4.46 -5.39
CA TRP A 329 15.93 4.87 -6.43
C TRP A 329 14.89 5.84 -5.87
N ASN A 330 14.57 6.89 -6.62
CA ASN A 330 13.47 7.80 -6.32
C ASN A 330 12.26 7.40 -7.18
N PHE A 331 11.32 6.68 -6.60
CA PHE A 331 10.15 6.14 -7.31
C PHE A 331 9.25 7.22 -7.91
N LYS A 332 9.14 8.38 -7.26
CA LYS A 332 8.33 9.50 -7.77
C LYS A 332 8.92 10.02 -9.08
N GLU A 333 10.21 10.34 -9.09
CA GLU A 333 10.90 10.83 -10.29
C GLU A 333 10.99 9.76 -11.38
N LEU A 334 11.13 8.48 -11.00
CA LEU A 334 11.11 7.35 -11.93
C LEU A 334 9.76 7.24 -12.64
N LEU A 335 8.66 7.23 -11.89
CA LEU A 335 7.30 7.12 -12.44
C LEU A 335 6.96 8.32 -13.32
N HIS A 336 7.32 9.53 -12.89
CA HIS A 336 7.16 10.73 -13.70
C HIS A 336 7.92 10.62 -15.02
N SER A 337 9.21 10.24 -14.97
CA SER A 337 10.03 10.06 -16.17
C SER A 337 9.50 8.94 -17.07
N SER A 338 8.89 7.90 -16.50
CA SER A 338 8.38 6.73 -17.24
C SER A 338 7.21 7.02 -18.18
N THR A 339 6.57 8.18 -18.02
CA THR A 339 5.47 8.61 -18.91
C THR A 339 5.91 8.83 -20.34
N THR A 340 7.21 9.04 -20.57
CA THR A 340 7.80 9.25 -21.90
C THR A 340 8.60 8.04 -22.41
N PHE A 341 8.72 6.97 -21.63
CA PHE A 341 9.47 5.79 -22.03
C PHE A 341 8.71 4.98 -23.10
N PRO A 342 9.35 4.61 -24.23
CA PRO A 342 8.79 3.63 -25.16
C PRO A 342 8.49 2.31 -24.45
N LYS A 343 7.35 1.69 -24.78
CA LYS A 343 6.95 0.39 -24.20
C LYS A 343 7.65 -0.82 -24.82
N GLU A 344 8.30 -0.63 -25.96
CA GLU A 344 8.99 -1.66 -26.72
C GLU A 344 10.39 -1.18 -27.14
N GLY A 345 11.33 -2.11 -27.29
CA GLY A 345 12.69 -1.84 -27.75
C GLY A 345 13.49 -0.92 -26.82
N PHE A 346 13.06 -0.74 -25.56
CA PHE A 346 13.59 0.29 -24.68
C PHE A 346 14.61 -0.29 -23.69
N VAL A 347 15.82 0.26 -23.73
CA VAL A 347 16.83 0.10 -22.68
C VAL A 347 17.31 1.47 -22.25
N SER A 348 17.35 1.74 -20.94
CA SER A 348 17.91 2.97 -20.38
C SER A 348 18.83 2.70 -19.20
N ALA A 349 20.02 3.31 -19.22
CA ALA A 349 21.04 3.14 -18.20
C ALA A 349 22.05 4.29 -18.24
N HIS A 350 22.89 4.38 -17.21
CA HIS A 350 24.17 5.07 -17.38
C HIS A 350 25.14 4.19 -18.19
N LEU A 351 25.83 4.78 -19.15
CA LEU A 351 26.68 4.05 -20.09
C LEU A 351 28.08 3.79 -19.52
N GLY A 352 28.50 2.53 -19.49
CA GLY A 352 29.89 2.14 -19.30
C GLY A 352 30.58 1.90 -20.65
N GLN A 353 31.92 1.99 -20.65
CA GLN A 353 32.76 1.62 -21.78
C GLN A 353 33.71 0.50 -21.35
N TYR A 354 33.70 -0.61 -22.09
CA TYR A 354 34.59 -1.73 -21.84
C TYR A 354 35.72 -1.73 -22.87
N ASN A 355 36.96 -1.59 -22.41
CA ASN A 355 38.14 -1.42 -23.25
C ASN A 355 39.26 -2.44 -22.94
N GLU A 356 38.96 -3.50 -22.20
CA GLU A 356 39.98 -4.51 -21.86
C GLU A 356 40.20 -5.51 -23.00
N THR A 357 41.48 -5.74 -23.31
CA THR A 357 41.93 -6.91 -24.07
C THR A 357 42.36 -8.00 -23.10
N LYS A 358 41.56 -9.06 -22.93
CA LYS A 358 42.03 -10.46 -22.79
C LYS A 358 40.94 -11.48 -22.43
N ALA A 359 40.94 -12.60 -23.17
CA ALA A 359 41.26 -13.96 -22.68
C ALA A 359 41.11 -15.00 -23.82
N LEU A 360 40.26 -14.73 -24.82
CA LEU A 360 39.89 -15.67 -25.89
C LEU A 360 40.32 -15.25 -27.31
N GLY A 361 41.31 -14.36 -27.44
CA GLY A 361 41.89 -13.98 -28.74
C GLY A 361 41.02 -13.07 -29.63
N THR A 362 39.79 -12.75 -29.23
CA THR A 362 38.93 -11.75 -29.88
C THR A 362 38.93 -10.44 -29.07
N PRO A 363 39.36 -9.30 -29.65
CA PRO A 363 39.30 -8.02 -28.96
C PRO A 363 37.85 -7.51 -28.86
N TYR A 364 37.32 -7.36 -27.65
CA TYR A 364 36.06 -6.64 -27.39
C TYR A 364 36.38 -5.18 -27.06
N TYR A 365 36.91 -4.45 -28.04
CA TYR A 365 37.16 -3.02 -27.87
C TYR A 365 35.89 -2.21 -28.16
N GLY A 366 35.56 -1.28 -27.26
CA GLY A 366 34.53 -0.27 -27.50
C GLY A 366 33.09 -0.75 -27.28
N VAL A 367 32.88 -1.80 -26.48
CA VAL A 367 31.52 -2.21 -26.13
C VAL A 367 30.95 -1.18 -25.14
N THR A 368 29.91 -0.47 -25.59
CA THR A 368 29.08 0.35 -24.71
C THR A 368 28.08 -0.56 -24.00
N PHE A 369 28.00 -0.46 -22.68
CA PHE A 369 27.16 -1.35 -21.88
C PHE A 369 26.33 -0.60 -20.84
N PRO A 370 25.16 -1.13 -20.44
CA PRO A 370 24.34 -0.51 -19.41
C PRO A 370 24.95 -0.81 -18.02
N SER A 371 25.39 0.21 -17.28
CA SER A 371 26.07 0.02 -15.99
C SER A 371 25.32 -0.92 -15.04
N GLY A 372 26.02 -1.89 -14.45
CA GLY A 372 25.45 -2.84 -13.50
C GLY A 372 24.95 -2.23 -12.18
N SER A 373 25.12 -0.92 -12.00
CA SER A 373 24.46 -0.16 -10.93
C SER A 373 22.95 -0.06 -11.12
N GLY A 374 22.44 -0.13 -12.34
CA GLY A 374 21.02 0.08 -12.60
C GLY A 374 20.74 0.27 -14.08
N TYR A 375 19.81 -0.52 -14.63
CA TYR A 375 19.26 -0.30 -15.95
C TYR A 375 17.80 -0.72 -16.03
N ILE A 376 17.06 -0.05 -16.93
CA ILE A 376 15.64 -0.22 -17.19
C ILE A 376 15.49 -0.88 -18.57
N CYS A 377 14.68 -1.92 -18.66
CA CYS A 377 14.34 -2.60 -19.92
C CYS A 377 12.82 -2.67 -20.06
N SER A 378 12.28 -2.46 -21.27
CA SER A 378 10.91 -2.83 -21.58
C SER A 378 10.71 -4.35 -21.55
N ARG A 379 9.47 -4.79 -21.36
CA ARG A 379 9.12 -6.21 -21.24
C ARG A 379 9.61 -7.05 -22.44
N ASP A 380 9.45 -6.58 -23.66
CA ASP A 380 9.88 -7.27 -24.89
C ASP A 380 11.39 -7.49 -24.94
N ILE A 381 12.20 -6.57 -24.39
CA ILE A 381 13.64 -6.75 -24.25
C ILE A 381 13.95 -7.89 -23.27
N ILE A 382 13.19 -8.01 -22.18
CA ILE A 382 13.34 -9.13 -21.24
C ILE A 382 12.95 -10.46 -21.88
N GLU A 383 11.89 -10.47 -22.70
CA GLU A 383 11.51 -11.64 -23.51
C GLU A 383 12.64 -12.01 -24.48
N LEU A 384 13.26 -11.03 -25.13
CA LEU A 384 14.40 -11.25 -26.01
C LEU A 384 15.62 -11.84 -25.27
N TYR A 385 15.96 -11.32 -24.09
CA TYR A 385 17.06 -11.85 -23.27
C TYR A 385 16.83 -13.32 -22.90
N THR A 386 15.65 -13.64 -22.39
CA THR A 386 15.33 -14.99 -21.92
C THR A 386 15.22 -15.99 -23.07
N ALA A 387 14.66 -15.60 -24.21
CA ALA A 387 14.59 -16.43 -25.41
C ALA A 387 15.96 -16.70 -26.06
N ASN A 388 16.95 -15.83 -25.86
CA ASN A 388 18.29 -15.94 -26.45
C ASN A 388 19.38 -16.19 -25.40
N ARG A 389 19.05 -16.85 -24.29
CA ARG A 389 19.98 -17.09 -23.16
C ARG A 389 21.33 -17.68 -23.60
N SER A 390 21.34 -18.60 -24.55
CA SER A 390 22.56 -19.23 -25.09
C SER A 390 23.44 -18.31 -25.93
N SER A 391 22.96 -17.13 -26.32
CA SER A 391 23.72 -16.14 -27.09
C SER A 391 24.56 -15.20 -26.23
N PHE A 392 24.42 -15.25 -24.90
CA PHE A 392 25.22 -14.44 -23.99
C PHE A 392 26.63 -15.03 -23.84
N ILE A 393 27.63 -14.16 -23.77
CA ILE A 393 29.01 -14.54 -23.51
C ILE A 393 29.18 -14.64 -21.99
N MET A 394 29.21 -15.87 -21.49
CA MET A 394 29.16 -16.16 -20.05
C MET A 394 30.45 -15.83 -19.30
N ASP A 395 31.55 -15.60 -20.03
CA ASP A 395 32.85 -15.25 -19.44
C ASP A 395 33.03 -13.72 -19.23
N LEU A 396 32.00 -12.92 -19.53
CA LEU A 396 32.00 -11.47 -19.30
C LEU A 396 31.24 -11.11 -18.01
N PRO A 397 31.58 -9.98 -17.36
CA PRO A 397 30.71 -9.36 -16.36
C PRO A 397 29.28 -9.21 -16.88
N ASP A 398 28.28 -9.29 -16.00
CA ASP A 398 26.88 -9.40 -16.40
C ASP A 398 26.39 -8.21 -17.25
N ASP A 399 26.77 -7.00 -16.86
CA ASP A 399 26.41 -5.78 -17.57
C ASP A 399 27.12 -5.66 -18.93
N VAL A 400 28.39 -6.07 -19.02
CA VAL A 400 29.15 -6.14 -20.27
C VAL A 400 28.57 -7.19 -21.22
N ALA A 401 28.21 -8.37 -20.71
CA ALA A 401 27.56 -9.43 -21.49
C ALA A 401 26.23 -8.94 -22.09
N ILE A 402 25.44 -8.18 -21.31
CA ILE A 402 24.21 -7.54 -21.78
C ILE A 402 24.49 -6.47 -22.83
N GLY A 403 25.49 -5.62 -22.62
CA GLY A 403 25.91 -4.61 -23.60
C GLY A 403 26.30 -5.25 -24.94
N GLN A 404 27.10 -6.31 -24.90
CA GLN A 404 27.49 -7.07 -26.09
C GLN A 404 26.27 -7.69 -26.78
N PHE A 405 25.36 -8.30 -26.02
CA PHE A 405 24.12 -8.85 -26.56
C PHE A 405 23.29 -7.77 -27.29
N LEU A 406 23.07 -6.62 -26.65
CA LEU A 406 22.32 -5.51 -27.23
C LEU A 406 22.97 -4.98 -28.51
N LEU A 407 24.30 -4.87 -28.52
CA LEU A 407 25.06 -4.50 -29.72
C LEU A 407 24.83 -5.50 -30.87
N THR A 408 24.87 -6.81 -30.60
CA THR A 408 24.61 -7.84 -31.63
C THR A 408 23.18 -7.81 -32.19
N LYS A 409 22.23 -7.30 -31.39
CA LYS A 409 20.82 -7.16 -31.80
C LYS A 409 20.49 -5.76 -32.34
N ASN A 410 21.49 -4.87 -32.43
CA ASN A 410 21.34 -3.48 -32.86
C ASN A 410 20.30 -2.70 -32.03
N ILE A 411 20.28 -2.92 -30.71
CA ILE A 411 19.35 -2.25 -29.78
C ILE A 411 20.10 -1.13 -29.07
N PRO A 412 19.66 0.15 -29.22
CA PRO A 412 20.33 1.27 -28.60
C PRO A 412 20.10 1.33 -27.08
N ILE A 413 21.09 1.84 -26.34
CA ILE A 413 20.98 2.11 -24.91
C ILE A 413 20.78 3.62 -24.71
N ASN A 414 19.65 4.00 -24.14
CA ASN A 414 19.33 5.39 -23.83
C ASN A 414 20.02 5.83 -22.54
N SER A 415 20.53 7.06 -22.48
CA SER A 415 21.13 7.58 -21.25
C SER A 415 20.07 7.79 -20.16
N GLY A 416 20.30 7.23 -18.97
CA GLY A 416 19.44 7.37 -17.80
C GLY A 416 19.82 8.55 -16.89
N LYS A 417 18.86 9.07 -16.13
CA LYS A 417 19.10 10.16 -15.15
C LYS A 417 19.66 9.59 -13.85
N ARG A 418 20.99 9.58 -13.73
CA ARG A 418 21.73 9.07 -12.57
C ARG A 418 22.57 10.15 -11.89
N HIS A 419 22.68 10.11 -10.57
CA HIS A 419 23.64 10.87 -9.76
C HIS A 419 24.59 9.92 -9.02
N ASP A 420 25.87 10.28 -8.91
CA ASP A 420 26.91 9.39 -8.38
C ASP A 420 27.60 9.97 -7.15
N TYR A 421 27.45 9.30 -6.01
CA TYR A 421 28.22 9.50 -4.80
C TYR A 421 29.35 8.46 -4.73
N THR A 422 30.38 8.67 -5.54
CA THR A 422 31.50 7.72 -5.74
C THR A 422 32.84 8.21 -5.21
N HIS A 423 32.97 9.51 -4.91
CA HIS A 423 34.23 10.13 -4.48
C HIS A 423 34.01 11.01 -3.24
N ASN A 424 35.02 11.08 -2.37
CA ASN A 424 35.03 11.92 -1.16
C ASN A 424 33.76 11.81 -0.29
N THR A 425 33.27 10.58 -0.06
CA THR A 425 31.98 10.39 0.60
C THR A 425 31.89 11.06 1.97
N HIS A 426 32.98 11.13 2.74
CA HIS A 426 33.03 11.85 4.02
C HIS A 426 32.69 13.34 3.97
N GLN A 427 32.78 13.98 2.79
CA GLN A 427 32.42 15.40 2.59
C GLN A 427 30.94 15.57 2.22
N ILE A 428 30.22 14.48 1.95
CA ILE A 428 28.82 14.51 1.57
C ILE A 428 27.98 14.65 2.84
N SER A 429 27.51 15.88 3.09
CA SER A 429 26.54 16.18 4.14
C SER A 429 25.11 15.86 3.70
N GLN A 430 24.20 15.81 4.66
CA GLN A 430 22.77 15.65 4.36
C GLN A 430 22.23 16.82 3.52
N ASP A 431 22.68 18.04 3.76
CA ASP A 431 22.25 19.22 2.99
C ASP A 431 22.63 19.10 1.51
N ILE A 432 23.81 18.54 1.21
CA ILE A 432 24.23 18.26 -0.17
C ILE A 432 23.27 17.24 -0.81
N VAL A 433 23.03 16.11 -0.14
CA VAL A 433 22.11 15.08 -0.64
C VAL A 433 20.71 15.63 -0.84
N LEU A 434 20.21 16.42 0.11
CA LEU A 434 18.93 17.08 -0.02
C LEU A 434 18.92 18.01 -1.23
N ASN A 435 19.92 18.88 -1.38
CA ASN A 435 20.00 19.77 -2.53
C ASN A 435 20.00 19.01 -3.86
N ASP A 436 20.73 17.89 -3.95
CA ASP A 436 20.76 17.04 -5.13
C ASP A 436 19.40 16.37 -5.42
N VAL A 437 18.73 15.87 -4.38
CA VAL A 437 17.39 15.27 -4.51
C VAL A 437 16.36 16.32 -4.94
N LEU A 438 16.43 17.52 -4.35
CA LEU A 438 15.50 18.59 -4.63
C LEU A 438 15.73 19.14 -6.05
N HIS A 439 16.96 19.36 -6.49
CA HIS A 439 17.24 20.11 -7.73
C HIS A 439 17.73 19.24 -8.90
N GLY A 440 18.23 18.04 -8.64
CA GLY A 440 18.84 17.19 -9.68
C GLY A 440 17.85 16.41 -10.53
N HIS A 441 16.60 16.22 -10.07
CA HIS A 441 15.58 15.43 -10.78
C HIS A 441 16.07 14.02 -11.21
N HIS A 442 16.95 13.42 -10.42
CA HIS A 442 17.48 12.09 -10.66
C HIS A 442 16.55 11.02 -10.06
N TYR A 443 16.34 9.93 -10.80
CA TYR A 443 15.60 8.77 -10.31
C TYR A 443 16.50 7.64 -9.81
N HIS A 444 17.80 7.69 -10.12
CA HIS A 444 18.79 6.68 -9.72
C HIS A 444 20.00 7.37 -9.07
N TYR A 445 20.36 6.95 -7.87
CA TYR A 445 21.53 7.43 -7.14
C TYR A 445 22.47 6.26 -6.90
N ARG A 446 23.70 6.36 -7.37
CA ARG A 446 24.76 5.39 -7.13
C ARG A 446 25.53 5.79 -5.88
N VAL A 447 25.55 4.96 -4.85
CA VAL A 447 26.37 5.19 -3.65
C VAL A 447 27.45 4.11 -3.57
N LYS A 448 28.68 4.50 -3.88
CA LYS A 448 29.82 3.57 -3.87
C LYS A 448 31.10 4.33 -3.53
N GLY A 449 31.24 4.76 -2.28
CA GLY A 449 32.45 5.39 -1.79
C GLY A 449 33.58 4.40 -1.48
N TYR A 450 34.76 4.95 -1.18
CA TYR A 450 35.88 4.19 -0.63
C TYR A 450 35.59 3.70 0.80
N ASP A 451 34.95 4.53 1.63
CA ASP A 451 34.43 4.11 2.93
C ASP A 451 32.98 3.62 2.80
N ARG A 452 32.84 2.30 2.83
CA ARG A 452 31.57 1.58 2.70
C ARG A 452 30.66 1.76 3.91
N GLN A 453 31.17 2.13 5.08
CA GLN A 453 30.33 2.47 6.23
C GLN A 453 29.64 3.82 6.02
N TYR A 454 30.31 4.77 5.37
CA TYR A 454 29.71 6.06 5.06
C TYR A 454 28.61 5.96 4.00
N ASP A 455 28.66 4.97 3.11
CA ASP A 455 27.61 4.72 2.12
C ASP A 455 26.24 4.53 2.78
N ASN A 456 26.19 3.86 3.95
CA ASN A 456 24.95 3.65 4.71
C ASN A 456 24.35 4.99 5.19
N ARG A 457 25.20 5.96 5.57
CA ARG A 457 24.76 7.32 5.94
C ARG A 457 24.15 8.05 4.75
N ILE A 458 24.77 7.97 3.58
CA ILE A 458 24.22 8.59 2.36
C ILE A 458 22.90 7.91 1.97
N PHE A 459 22.80 6.58 2.08
CA PHE A 459 21.54 5.85 1.91
C PHE A 459 20.45 6.35 2.86
N GLN A 460 20.80 6.58 4.13
CA GLN A 460 19.88 7.14 5.12
C GLN A 460 19.48 8.58 4.76
N TYR A 461 20.41 9.42 4.29
CA TYR A 461 20.11 10.78 3.81
C TYR A 461 19.16 10.77 2.62
N LEU A 462 19.39 9.88 1.64
CA LEU A 462 18.53 9.70 0.47
C LEU A 462 17.15 9.20 0.88
N TYR A 463 17.07 8.19 1.74
CA TYR A 463 15.80 7.72 2.30
C TYR A 463 15.08 8.84 3.02
N ASN A 464 15.81 9.63 3.81
CA ASN A 464 15.21 10.70 4.57
C ASN A 464 14.60 11.76 3.66
N ALA A 465 15.37 12.20 2.65
CA ALA A 465 14.98 13.21 1.68
C ALA A 465 13.86 12.75 0.73
N ILE A 466 13.82 11.47 0.36
CA ILE A 466 12.89 10.96 -0.67
C ILE A 466 11.63 10.34 -0.07
N TYR A 467 11.76 9.61 1.05
CA TYR A 467 10.71 8.72 1.55
C TYR A 467 10.28 8.95 3.01
N SER A 468 11.16 9.47 3.88
CA SER A 468 10.86 9.50 5.31
C SER A 468 9.90 10.62 5.73
N TYR A 469 9.98 11.79 5.10
CA TYR A 469 9.30 12.98 5.62
C TYR A 469 8.00 13.27 4.86
N LYS A 470 6.89 13.03 5.54
CA LYS A 470 5.56 13.43 5.03
C LYS A 470 5.28 14.91 5.24
N SER A 471 5.78 15.47 6.34
CA SER A 471 5.44 16.82 6.79
C SER A 471 6.68 17.68 7.05
N THR A 472 6.63 18.93 6.60
CA THR A 472 7.46 20.02 7.10
C THR A 472 6.79 20.59 8.34
N LEU A 473 7.50 20.56 9.47
CA LEU A 473 7.06 21.19 10.70
C LEU A 473 7.36 22.69 10.63
N VAL A 474 6.40 23.53 10.99
CA VAL A 474 6.55 24.97 11.03
C VAL A 474 6.24 25.45 12.43
N THR A 475 7.12 26.25 13.00
CA THR A 475 6.94 26.84 14.32
C THR A 475 7.63 28.20 14.40
N PHE A 476 7.34 28.97 15.45
CA PHE A 476 8.07 30.21 15.71
C PHE A 476 8.23 30.46 17.21
N TYR A 477 9.22 31.28 17.55
CA TYR A 477 9.25 31.96 18.83
C TYR A 477 9.78 33.38 18.65
N PHE A 478 8.98 34.36 19.06
CA PHE A 478 9.38 35.77 19.13
C PHE A 478 9.30 36.24 20.58
N ASN A 479 10.29 37.00 21.02
CA ASN A 479 10.32 37.50 22.39
C ASN A 479 9.31 38.64 22.56
N LEU A 480 8.12 38.32 23.09
CA LEU A 480 7.07 39.32 23.33
C LEU A 480 7.46 40.39 24.36
N THR A 481 8.43 40.10 25.24
CA THR A 481 8.85 41.04 26.30
C THR A 481 9.64 42.24 25.77
N THR A 482 10.10 42.17 24.51
CA THR A 482 10.83 43.26 23.85
C THR A 482 9.95 44.08 22.90
N LEU A 483 8.65 43.78 22.82
CA LEU A 483 7.72 44.49 21.92
C LEU A 483 7.15 45.76 22.57
N PRO A 484 6.72 46.76 21.79
CA PRO A 484 6.34 48.09 22.29
C PRO A 484 5.19 48.12 23.30
N ASP A 485 4.32 47.11 23.31
CA ASP A 485 3.16 46.98 24.20
C ASP A 485 3.32 45.84 25.21
N ALA A 486 4.56 45.40 25.48
CA ALA A 486 4.85 44.38 26.48
C ALA A 486 4.32 44.76 27.87
N THR A 487 3.88 43.75 28.64
CA THR A 487 3.38 43.88 30.01
C THR A 487 4.05 42.85 30.92
N ASP A 488 4.05 43.11 32.23
CA ASP A 488 4.59 42.19 33.24
C ASP A 488 3.78 40.89 33.39
N ALA A 489 2.61 40.79 32.75
CA ALA A 489 1.77 39.60 32.75
C ALA A 489 2.29 38.49 31.81
N GLY A 490 3.25 38.82 30.93
CA GLY A 490 3.89 37.86 30.03
C GLY A 490 4.77 36.86 30.77
N ARG A 491 4.83 35.63 30.27
CA ARG A 491 5.81 34.65 30.78
C ARG A 491 7.21 34.98 30.24
N PRO A 492 8.27 34.76 31.04
CA PRO A 492 9.64 35.05 30.62
C PRO A 492 10.10 34.13 29.48
N GLN A 493 11.11 34.55 28.73
CA GLN A 493 11.72 33.74 27.66
C GLN A 493 12.19 32.37 28.13
N SER A 494 12.76 32.28 29.34
CA SER A 494 13.24 31.03 29.92
C SER A 494 12.15 29.96 30.01
N PHE A 495 10.92 30.35 30.34
CA PHE A 495 9.76 29.44 30.37
C PHE A 495 9.51 28.83 28.99
N TYR A 496 9.50 29.65 27.94
CA TYR A 496 9.25 29.15 26.60
C TYR A 496 10.42 28.35 26.02
N MET A 497 11.67 28.67 26.37
CA MET A 497 12.82 27.85 25.97
C MET A 497 12.76 26.46 26.61
N GLU A 498 12.38 26.37 27.89
CA GLU A 498 12.17 25.10 28.57
C GLU A 498 11.05 24.28 27.91
N LYS A 499 9.88 24.89 27.69
CA LYS A 499 8.74 24.19 27.08
C LYS A 499 8.92 23.94 25.58
N GLY A 500 9.70 24.77 24.92
CA GLY A 500 10.06 24.69 23.50
C GLY A 500 10.91 23.49 23.14
N ARG A 501 11.70 22.98 24.10
CA ARG A 501 12.56 21.81 23.94
C ARG A 501 11.80 20.59 23.40
N GLU A 502 10.58 20.36 23.87
CA GLU A 502 9.73 19.26 23.41
C GLU A 502 9.32 19.37 21.93
N THR A 503 9.16 20.58 21.41
CA THR A 503 8.93 20.82 19.97
C THR A 503 10.25 20.69 19.21
N LEU A 504 11.32 21.27 19.74
CA LEU A 504 12.65 21.25 19.12
C LEU A 504 13.30 19.88 19.08
N LYS A 505 12.87 18.89 19.87
CA LYS A 505 13.36 17.51 19.77
C LYS A 505 12.70 16.66 18.68
N LEU A 506 11.67 17.18 17.99
CA LEU A 506 10.94 16.43 16.95
C LEU A 506 11.82 16.21 15.71
N GLN A 507 12.00 14.96 15.29
CA GLN A 507 12.93 14.57 14.23
C GLN A 507 12.42 14.82 12.80
N ASN A 508 11.53 15.79 12.62
CA ASN A 508 10.99 16.18 11.31
C ASN A 508 11.72 17.41 10.76
N PRO A 509 11.74 17.60 9.42
CA PRO A 509 12.21 18.82 8.80
C PRO A 509 11.44 20.00 9.36
N MET A 510 12.15 21.03 9.81
CA MET A 510 11.55 22.11 10.58
C MET A 510 11.93 23.48 10.05
N VAL A 511 10.94 24.34 9.84
CA VAL A 511 11.15 25.77 9.60
C VAL A 511 10.83 26.52 10.88
N ILE A 512 11.81 27.25 11.42
CA ILE A 512 11.69 27.99 12.67
C ILE A 512 11.85 29.48 12.39
N PHE A 513 10.79 30.25 12.65
CA PHE A 513 10.85 31.71 12.61
C PHE A 513 11.21 32.24 14.01
N CYS A 514 12.19 33.14 14.08
CA CYS A 514 12.62 33.71 15.34
C CYS A 514 13.25 35.08 15.15
N ASP A 515 13.48 35.79 16.25
CA ASP A 515 14.27 37.02 16.24
C ASP A 515 15.75 36.74 16.58
N ASP A 516 16.60 37.74 16.36
CA ASP A 516 18.04 37.62 16.62
C ASP A 516 18.35 37.31 18.10
N THR A 517 17.49 37.75 19.03
CA THR A 517 17.69 37.56 20.48
C THR A 517 17.43 36.12 20.94
N THR A 518 16.69 35.34 20.15
CA THR A 518 16.24 33.98 20.50
C THR A 518 16.89 32.91 19.63
N HIS A 519 17.34 33.25 18.42
CA HIS A 519 17.93 32.32 17.45
C HIS A 519 19.03 31.43 18.05
N LEU A 520 20.04 32.00 18.72
CA LEU A 520 21.16 31.21 19.26
C LEU A 520 20.71 30.20 20.32
N SER A 521 19.73 30.56 21.16
CA SER A 521 19.20 29.65 22.18
C SER A 521 18.39 28.51 21.57
N ILE A 522 17.53 28.84 20.60
CA ILE A 522 16.72 27.85 19.88
C ILE A 522 17.64 26.88 19.13
N LYS A 523 18.64 27.41 18.42
CA LYS A 523 19.60 26.59 17.68
C LYS A 523 20.40 25.68 18.60
N ALA A 524 20.89 26.20 19.73
CA ALA A 524 21.62 25.38 20.70
C ALA A 524 20.77 24.22 21.24
N ILE A 525 19.49 24.45 21.58
CA ILE A 525 18.58 23.38 22.02
C ILE A 525 18.32 22.38 20.90
N ARG A 526 18.10 22.85 19.67
CA ARG A 526 17.85 21.98 18.52
C ARG A 526 19.04 21.09 18.20
N ASP A 527 20.25 21.65 18.20
CA ASP A 527 21.51 20.92 17.96
C ASP A 527 21.81 19.93 19.10
N GLU A 528 21.39 20.22 20.33
CA GLU A 528 21.52 19.31 21.49
C GLU A 528 20.54 18.12 21.40
N GLU A 529 19.28 18.38 21.06
CA GLU A 529 18.19 17.39 21.12
C GLU A 529 18.10 16.49 19.88
N VAL A 530 18.59 16.98 18.74
CA VAL A 530 18.40 16.31 17.46
C VAL A 530 19.74 16.14 16.78
N SER A 531 20.05 14.90 16.39
CA SER A 531 21.27 14.60 15.64
C SER A 531 21.38 15.50 14.41
N ASP A 532 22.62 15.81 13.99
CA ASP A 532 22.97 16.62 12.80
C ASP A 532 22.26 16.21 11.48
N GLN A 533 21.49 15.13 11.47
CA GLN A 533 20.77 14.57 10.34
C GLN A 533 19.27 14.98 10.24
N THR A 534 18.78 15.92 11.05
CA THR A 534 17.41 16.44 10.87
C THR A 534 17.44 17.87 10.34
N LEU A 535 16.89 18.01 9.13
CA LEU A 535 16.86 19.26 8.37
C LEU A 535 16.16 20.39 9.14
N THR A 536 16.83 21.53 9.34
CA THR A 536 16.25 22.68 10.05
C THR A 536 16.59 23.98 9.33
N LYS A 537 15.59 24.82 9.08
CA LYS A 537 15.71 26.13 8.43
C LYS A 537 15.31 27.22 9.41
N TYR A 538 16.26 28.08 9.75
CA TYR A 538 16.02 29.26 10.56
C TYR A 538 15.68 30.46 9.67
N ILE A 539 14.59 31.15 9.98
CA ILE A 539 14.23 32.45 9.40
C ILE A 539 14.33 33.46 10.53
N VAL A 540 15.50 34.10 10.61
CA VAL A 540 15.83 35.06 11.66
C VAL A 540 15.47 36.45 11.18
N ARG A 541 14.43 37.04 11.76
CA ARG A 541 13.94 38.38 11.44
C ARG A 541 13.13 38.92 12.62
N PRO A 542 13.41 40.15 13.11
CA PRO A 542 12.59 40.77 14.14
C PRO A 542 11.10 40.80 13.76
N PHE A 543 10.21 40.46 14.69
CA PHE A 543 8.77 40.41 14.40
C PHE A 543 8.22 41.77 13.92
N THR A 544 8.78 42.85 14.46
CA THR A 544 8.45 44.23 14.09
C THR A 544 8.79 44.59 12.64
N ASP A 545 9.64 43.82 11.98
CA ASP A 545 10.09 44.10 10.62
C ASP A 545 9.16 43.51 9.55
N TYR A 546 8.22 42.64 9.94
CA TYR A 546 7.22 42.12 9.03
C TYR A 546 6.17 43.19 8.74
N ASP A 547 5.84 43.40 7.45
CA ASP A 547 4.82 44.35 7.02
C ASP A 547 3.47 44.09 7.69
N PHE A 548 3.16 42.80 7.90
CA PHE A 548 2.00 42.38 8.66
C PHE A 548 1.94 43.02 10.05
N TYR A 549 3.05 43.05 10.79
CA TYR A 549 3.10 43.70 12.10
C TYR A 549 2.98 45.22 11.96
N ARG A 550 3.83 45.84 11.11
CA ARG A 550 3.92 47.30 10.97
C ARG A 550 2.59 47.95 10.60
N HIS A 551 1.83 47.32 9.71
CA HIS A 551 0.55 47.86 9.26
C HIS A 551 -0.59 47.62 10.27
N ASN A 552 -0.62 46.45 10.91
CA ASN A 552 -1.77 46.06 11.71
C ASN A 552 -1.67 46.44 13.19
N TRP A 553 -0.47 46.54 13.75
CA TRP A 553 -0.28 46.88 15.18
C TRP A 553 -0.92 48.22 15.57
N PRO A 554 -0.71 49.33 14.82
CA PRO A 554 -1.34 50.62 15.16
C PRO A 554 -2.87 50.56 15.09
N ILE A 555 -3.43 49.80 14.14
CA ILE A 555 -4.88 49.66 13.95
C ILE A 555 -5.49 48.89 15.13
N ILE A 556 -4.88 47.77 15.53
CA ILE A 556 -5.35 46.99 16.68
C ILE A 556 -5.27 47.80 17.97
N CYS A 557 -4.18 48.56 18.17
CA CYS A 557 -4.03 49.45 19.32
C CYS A 557 -5.15 50.51 19.35
N ALA A 558 -5.46 51.12 18.21
CA ALA A 558 -6.55 52.08 18.09
C ALA A 558 -7.92 51.45 18.40
N ASN A 559 -8.21 50.27 17.82
CA ASN A 559 -9.46 49.53 18.04
C ASN A 559 -9.70 49.16 19.51
N ARG A 560 -8.63 48.98 20.28
CA ARG A 560 -8.70 48.56 21.70
C ARG A 560 -8.59 49.70 22.70
N LYS A 561 -8.32 50.91 22.23
CA LYS A 561 -8.12 52.06 23.11
C LYS A 561 -9.39 52.31 23.93
N GLY A 562 -9.25 52.27 25.26
CA GLY A 562 -10.34 52.52 26.19
C GLY A 562 -11.28 51.34 26.44
N VAL A 563 -10.97 50.14 25.92
CA VAL A 563 -11.75 48.92 26.17
C VAL A 563 -11.26 48.26 27.46
N PRO A 564 -12.07 48.19 28.54
CA PRO A 564 -11.60 47.75 29.86
C PRO A 564 -10.94 46.36 29.88
N PHE A 565 -11.43 45.45 29.04
CA PHE A 565 -10.93 44.07 28.96
C PHE A 565 -9.47 43.96 28.52
N TYR A 566 -8.94 44.94 27.79
CA TYR A 566 -7.55 44.90 27.26
C TYR A 566 -6.55 45.72 28.08
N VAL A 567 -6.98 46.36 29.18
CA VAL A 567 -6.09 47.19 30.00
C VAL A 567 -5.23 46.27 30.87
N ASN A 568 -3.89 46.39 30.74
CA ASN A 568 -2.89 45.57 31.46
C ASN A 568 -3.06 44.05 31.28
N ASP A 569 -3.70 43.62 30.20
CA ASP A 569 -3.92 42.21 29.90
C ASP A 569 -2.70 41.61 29.15
N ARG A 570 -2.49 40.29 29.30
CA ARG A 570 -1.41 39.59 28.59
C ARG A 570 -1.65 39.50 27.07
N ASN A 571 -2.90 39.64 26.63
CA ASN A 571 -3.31 39.53 25.23
C ASN A 571 -3.17 40.91 24.54
N THR A 572 -1.94 41.40 24.48
CA THR A 572 -1.56 42.68 23.87
C THR A 572 -1.81 42.69 22.35
N ALA A 573 -1.71 43.84 21.67
CA ALA A 573 -1.86 43.88 20.21
C ALA A 573 -0.80 43.00 19.53
N SER A 574 0.43 43.04 20.05
CA SER A 574 1.52 42.18 19.60
C SER A 574 1.23 40.69 19.81
N TYR A 575 0.68 40.29 20.95
CA TYR A 575 0.33 38.88 21.21
C TYR A 575 -0.61 38.34 20.13
N PHE A 576 -1.67 39.07 19.80
CA PHE A 576 -2.63 38.65 18.79
C PHE A 576 -2.04 38.61 17.38
N LEU A 577 -1.15 39.54 17.05
CA LEU A 577 -0.43 39.50 15.77
C LEU A 577 0.52 38.30 15.70
N VAL A 578 1.25 38.00 16.77
CA VAL A 578 2.10 36.79 16.82
C VAL A 578 1.24 35.55 16.63
N SER A 579 0.12 35.46 17.33
CA SER A 579 -0.89 34.40 17.16
C SER A 579 -1.36 34.23 15.72
N MET A 580 -1.67 35.32 15.01
CA MET A 580 -2.04 35.29 13.59
C MET A 580 -0.87 34.96 12.65
N PHE A 581 0.37 35.25 13.05
CA PHE A 581 1.56 35.05 12.21
C PHE A 581 1.77 33.57 11.85
N LYS A 582 1.18 32.61 12.56
CA LYS A 582 1.27 31.18 12.21
C LYS A 582 0.78 30.87 10.80
N ILE A 583 -0.27 31.57 10.36
CA ILE A 583 -0.84 31.44 9.02
C ILE A 583 0.15 31.96 7.97
N ILE A 584 0.86 33.04 8.29
CA ILE A 584 1.90 33.65 7.44
C ILE A 584 3.14 32.76 7.39
N ALA A 585 3.58 32.24 8.53
CA ALA A 585 4.71 31.33 8.64
C ALA A 585 4.50 30.07 7.79
N LEU A 586 3.30 29.46 7.86
CA LEU A 586 2.93 28.34 7.00
C LEU A 586 2.98 28.71 5.51
N GLN A 587 2.46 29.88 5.13
CA GLN A 587 2.49 30.35 3.74
C GLN A 587 3.91 30.56 3.22
N LEU A 588 4.77 31.20 4.02
CA LEU A 588 6.17 31.44 3.65
C LEU A 588 6.94 30.13 3.53
N ALA A 589 6.78 29.21 4.49
CA ALA A 589 7.38 27.88 4.42
C ALA A 589 6.91 27.11 3.17
N HIS A 590 5.64 27.24 2.80
CA HIS A 590 5.05 26.63 1.61
C HIS A 590 5.56 27.23 0.30
N GLN A 591 5.68 28.55 0.20
CA GLN A 591 6.16 29.24 -0.99
C GLN A 591 7.62 28.90 -1.29
N GLU A 592 8.45 28.90 -0.26
CA GLU A 592 9.87 28.54 -0.38
C GLU A 592 10.07 27.03 -0.56
N ASN A 593 9.13 26.23 -0.03
CA ASN A 593 9.08 24.79 -0.18
C ASN A 593 10.41 24.08 0.14
N PHE A 594 11.06 24.52 1.23
CA PHE A 594 12.44 24.15 1.59
C PHE A 594 12.75 22.65 1.54
N TYR A 595 11.74 21.80 1.81
CA TYR A 595 11.92 20.34 1.92
C TYR A 595 11.05 19.52 0.96
N LYS A 596 10.25 20.16 0.10
CA LYS A 596 9.33 19.49 -0.86
C LYS A 596 8.44 18.41 -0.24
N THR A 597 8.09 18.55 1.03
CA THR A 597 7.17 17.63 1.70
C THR A 597 5.74 17.84 1.19
N PRO A 598 4.94 16.78 1.08
CA PRO A 598 3.54 16.91 0.66
C PRO A 598 2.67 17.63 1.69
N PHE A 599 3.05 17.64 2.96
CA PHE A 599 2.28 18.27 4.04
C PHE A 599 3.10 19.33 4.79
N TYR A 600 2.37 20.24 5.41
CA TYR A 600 2.87 21.21 6.38
C TYR A 600 2.14 21.01 7.70
N THR A 601 2.86 21.08 8.81
CA THR A 601 2.33 20.88 10.15
C THR A 601 2.77 22.01 11.04
N TRP A 602 1.81 22.79 11.55
CA TRP A 602 2.02 23.76 12.60
C TRP A 602 1.98 23.07 13.97
N ILE A 603 2.97 23.36 14.81
CA ILE A 603 2.97 23.03 16.24
C ILE A 603 3.47 24.26 16.99
N ASP A 604 2.69 24.75 17.94
CA ASP A 604 3.11 25.87 18.80
C ASP A 604 4.43 25.53 19.51
N PHE A 605 5.42 26.42 19.43
CA PHE A 605 6.75 26.21 19.98
C PHE A 605 6.70 25.72 21.43
N GLY A 606 5.97 26.42 22.29
CA GLY A 606 5.80 26.03 23.69
C GLY A 606 4.64 25.07 23.97
N GLY A 607 4.02 24.42 22.98
CA GLY A 607 2.74 23.70 23.14
C GLY A 607 2.72 22.61 24.23
N SER A 608 3.89 22.07 24.60
CA SER A 608 4.06 21.03 25.63
C SER A 608 3.59 21.44 27.03
N HIS A 609 3.46 22.74 27.31
CA HIS A 609 2.94 23.21 28.60
C HIS A 609 1.41 23.08 28.71
N VAL A 610 0.71 22.79 27.62
CA VAL A 610 -0.76 22.65 27.56
C VAL A 610 -1.15 21.27 27.06
N MET A 611 -0.59 20.81 25.95
CA MET A 611 -1.08 19.61 25.27
C MET A 611 -0.51 18.35 25.93
N ARG A 612 -1.39 17.39 26.25
CA ARG A 612 -1.00 16.11 26.86
C ARG A 612 -0.30 15.20 25.85
N SER A 613 0.56 14.33 26.37
CA SER A 613 1.28 13.32 25.59
C SER A 613 2.00 13.92 24.37
N PHE A 614 2.59 15.11 24.56
CA PHE A 614 3.01 16.00 23.47
C PHE A 614 3.85 15.29 22.41
N HIS A 615 4.94 14.64 22.83
CA HIS A 615 5.87 13.99 21.90
C HIS A 615 5.20 12.85 21.13
N ASP A 616 4.65 11.85 21.83
CA ASP A 616 4.06 10.65 21.21
C ASP A 616 2.88 10.99 20.30
N ALA A 617 2.02 11.92 20.72
CA ALA A 617 0.88 12.34 19.92
C ALA A 617 1.32 13.14 18.68
N THR A 618 2.31 14.02 18.81
CA THR A 618 2.85 14.77 17.67
C THR A 618 3.49 13.86 16.63
N MET A 619 4.24 12.83 17.06
CA MET A 619 4.82 11.84 16.15
C MET A 619 3.74 11.08 15.35
N LYS A 620 2.61 10.74 15.99
CA LYS A 620 1.46 10.12 15.30
C LYS A 620 0.81 11.06 14.27
N ILE A 621 0.77 12.36 14.54
CA ILE A 621 0.26 13.38 13.60
C ILE A 621 1.19 13.47 12.39
N LEU A 622 2.50 13.59 12.62
CA LEU A 622 3.50 13.74 11.56
C LEU A 622 3.60 12.47 10.68
N ALA A 623 3.36 11.29 11.26
CA ALA A 623 3.32 10.03 10.52
C ALA A 623 2.05 9.86 9.66
N ASN A 624 0.94 10.49 10.04
CA ASN A 624 -0.34 10.36 9.36
C ASN A 624 -1.11 11.70 9.29
N PRO A 625 -0.59 12.71 8.57
CA PRO A 625 -1.26 14.00 8.49
C PRO A 625 -2.56 13.91 7.66
N ARG A 626 -3.58 14.67 8.05
CA ARG A 626 -4.83 14.84 7.31
C ARG A 626 -4.60 15.74 6.08
N PRO A 627 -5.14 15.39 4.89
CA PRO A 627 -4.97 16.20 3.68
C PRO A 627 -5.51 17.62 3.75
N LYS A 628 -6.74 17.78 4.25
CA LYS A 628 -7.37 19.09 4.42
C LYS A 628 -6.88 19.80 5.68
N ILE A 629 -7.25 21.07 5.85
CA ILE A 629 -6.89 21.86 7.03
C ILE A 629 -7.49 21.21 8.29
N SER A 630 -6.64 20.63 9.15
CA SER A 630 -7.13 19.99 10.38
C SER A 630 -7.44 21.03 11.45
N MET A 631 -8.61 20.94 12.09
CA MET A 631 -9.03 21.90 13.12
C MET A 631 -9.63 21.20 14.33
N CYS A 632 -9.08 21.46 15.53
CA CYS A 632 -9.64 20.95 16.78
C CYS A 632 -10.79 21.85 17.24
N TYR A 633 -12.02 21.40 17.09
CA TYR A 633 -13.18 22.08 17.65
C TYR A 633 -13.28 21.82 19.15
N ILE A 634 -13.25 22.91 19.92
CA ILE A 634 -13.35 22.90 21.39
C ILE A 634 -14.68 23.44 21.90
N HIS A 635 -15.34 24.29 21.10
CA HIS A 635 -16.66 24.84 21.42
C HIS A 635 -17.40 25.15 20.13
N TYR A 636 -18.59 24.58 19.92
CA TYR A 636 -19.35 24.81 18.70
C TYR A 636 -19.92 26.24 18.64
N ARG A 637 -19.57 26.98 17.58
CA ARG A 637 -20.08 28.32 17.27
C ARG A 637 -20.99 28.23 16.04
N GLY A 638 -22.22 28.72 16.18
CA GLY A 638 -23.21 28.67 15.12
C GLY A 638 -23.05 29.82 14.12
N HIS A 639 -23.45 29.62 12.86
CA HIS A 639 -23.37 30.64 11.81
C HIS A 639 -24.02 31.98 12.25
N GLN A 640 -25.24 31.93 12.78
CA GLN A 640 -25.94 33.14 13.24
C GLN A 640 -25.20 33.84 14.39
N GLU A 641 -24.60 33.09 15.32
CA GLU A 641 -23.81 33.66 16.41
C GLU A 641 -22.58 34.42 15.88
N LEU A 642 -21.93 33.87 14.85
CA LEU A 642 -20.76 34.48 14.21
C LEU A 642 -21.16 35.75 13.44
N GLU A 643 -22.25 35.71 12.68
CA GLU A 643 -22.79 36.86 11.94
C GLU A 643 -23.24 37.98 12.87
N ASP A 644 -24.04 37.66 13.91
CA ASP A 644 -24.53 38.66 14.87
C ASP A 644 -23.37 39.39 15.54
N ARG A 645 -22.28 38.68 15.86
CA ARG A 645 -21.09 39.29 16.46
C ARG A 645 -20.40 40.23 15.49
N LEU A 646 -20.23 39.80 14.25
CA LEU A 646 -19.59 40.57 13.19
C LEU A 646 -20.35 41.86 12.90
N GLN A 647 -21.68 41.80 12.87
CA GLN A 647 -22.56 42.94 12.60
C GLN A 647 -22.71 43.88 13.80
N ASN A 648 -22.87 43.33 15.01
CA ASN A 648 -23.11 44.12 16.22
C ASN A 648 -21.82 44.68 16.87
N LYS A 649 -20.65 44.49 16.24
CA LYS A 649 -19.36 45.00 16.72
C LYS A 649 -19.08 44.63 18.18
N VAL A 650 -19.46 43.41 18.57
CA VAL A 650 -19.28 42.94 19.94
C VAL A 650 -17.79 42.77 20.21
N GLN A 651 -17.25 43.57 21.12
CA GLN A 651 -15.83 43.51 21.47
C GLN A 651 -15.51 42.21 22.22
N GLY A 652 -14.44 41.53 21.77
CA GLY A 652 -14.05 40.21 22.26
C GLY A 652 -14.69 39.08 21.46
N GLY A 653 -13.89 38.09 21.07
CA GLY A 653 -14.36 36.91 20.35
C GLY A 653 -14.23 35.65 21.21
N TYR A 654 -15.15 34.72 21.01
CA TYR A 654 -15.05 33.43 21.67
C TYR A 654 -14.13 32.48 20.89
N CYS A 655 -13.30 31.76 21.63
CA CYS A 655 -12.59 30.62 21.07
C CYS A 655 -13.60 29.49 20.79
N GLY A 656 -13.42 28.83 19.67
CA GLY A 656 -14.25 27.69 19.26
C GLY A 656 -13.45 26.62 18.54
N ILE A 657 -12.36 27.02 17.89
CA ILE A 657 -11.33 26.14 17.35
C ILE A 657 -10.00 26.47 18.02
N ALA A 658 -9.33 25.45 18.57
CA ALA A 658 -7.99 25.62 19.13
C ALA A 658 -6.94 25.71 18.00
N ALA A 659 -5.93 26.56 18.17
CA ALA A 659 -4.95 26.84 17.12
C ALA A 659 -3.53 26.32 17.39
N GLY A 660 -3.36 25.46 18.41
CA GLY A 660 -2.03 25.00 18.82
C GLY A 660 -1.39 23.94 17.92
N SER A 661 -2.19 23.25 17.10
CA SER A 661 -1.71 22.28 16.10
C SER A 661 -2.61 22.28 14.87
N LEU A 662 -2.00 22.21 13.69
CA LEU A 662 -2.69 22.14 12.41
C LEU A 662 -1.86 21.38 11.39
N THR A 663 -2.48 20.54 10.58
CA THR A 663 -1.88 19.90 9.40
C THR A 663 -2.63 20.29 8.15
N ALA A 664 -1.92 20.33 7.03
CA ALA A 664 -2.53 20.46 5.72
C ALA A 664 -1.58 19.93 4.64
N GLU A 665 -2.14 19.35 3.59
CA GLU A 665 -1.42 19.12 2.35
C GLU A 665 -1.06 20.47 1.71
N ALA A 666 0.09 20.52 1.03
CA ALA A 666 0.62 21.73 0.40
C ALA A 666 -0.40 22.46 -0.49
N SER A 667 -1.27 21.71 -1.18
CA SER A 667 -2.32 22.24 -2.06
C SER A 667 -3.41 23.05 -1.33
N TYR A 668 -3.49 22.99 0.00
CA TYR A 668 -4.46 23.74 0.81
C TYR A 668 -3.87 25.01 1.44
N ILE A 669 -2.55 25.13 1.56
CA ILE A 669 -1.91 26.21 2.35
C ILE A 669 -2.25 27.60 1.81
N SER A 670 -2.13 27.83 0.50
CA SER A 670 -2.41 29.15 -0.09
C SER A 670 -3.89 29.55 0.03
N ARG A 671 -4.82 28.59 -0.02
CA ARG A 671 -6.26 28.84 0.17
C ARG A 671 -6.57 29.15 1.63
N PHE A 672 -5.95 28.40 2.54
CA PHE A 672 -6.06 28.65 3.98
C PHE A 672 -5.53 30.03 4.38
N TYR A 673 -4.34 30.40 3.90
CA TYR A 673 -3.76 31.73 4.05
C TYR A 673 -4.72 32.82 3.56
N THR A 674 -5.17 32.71 2.31
CA THR A 674 -6.03 33.73 1.69
C THR A 674 -7.35 33.90 2.45
N GLY A 675 -8.01 32.79 2.79
CA GLY A 675 -9.28 32.84 3.53
C GLY A 675 -9.12 33.41 4.94
N CYS A 676 -8.11 32.96 5.70
CA CYS A 676 -7.86 33.47 7.05
C CYS A 676 -7.47 34.95 7.05
N MET A 677 -6.61 35.39 6.13
CA MET A 677 -6.22 36.80 6.05
C MET A 677 -7.38 37.69 5.64
N SER A 678 -8.23 37.25 4.70
CA SER A 678 -9.45 37.97 4.32
C SER A 678 -10.36 38.20 5.53
N ILE A 679 -10.64 37.13 6.29
CA ILE A 679 -11.44 37.18 7.52
C ILE A 679 -10.77 38.09 8.56
N PHE A 680 -9.46 37.97 8.78
CA PHE A 680 -8.74 38.81 9.72
C PHE A 680 -8.89 40.31 9.41
N TYR A 681 -8.75 40.70 8.14
CA TYR A 681 -8.89 42.11 7.75
C TYR A 681 -10.34 42.62 7.84
N GLU A 682 -11.32 41.76 7.60
CA GLU A 682 -12.73 42.07 7.84
C GLU A 682 -13.01 42.29 9.33
N MET A 683 -12.50 41.41 10.19
CA MET A 683 -12.61 41.54 11.65
C MET A 683 -11.91 42.81 12.16
N LEU A 684 -10.72 43.11 11.64
CA LEU A 684 -9.96 44.31 11.95
C LEU A 684 -10.74 45.58 11.59
N THR A 685 -11.38 45.60 10.41
CA THR A 685 -12.21 46.73 9.95
C THR A 685 -13.45 46.92 10.83
N ASN A 686 -14.02 45.82 11.32
CA ASN A 686 -15.17 45.84 12.21
C ASN A 686 -14.82 46.02 13.68
N THR A 687 -13.54 46.15 14.04
CA THR A 687 -13.02 46.34 15.40
C THR A 687 -13.27 45.16 16.36
N ILE A 688 -13.42 43.94 15.82
CA ILE A 688 -13.78 42.73 16.56
C ILE A 688 -12.60 41.76 16.58
N GLY A 689 -12.46 41.02 17.70
CA GLY A 689 -11.61 39.83 17.89
C GLY A 689 -10.48 39.59 16.87
N HIS A 690 -9.24 39.89 17.22
CA HIS A 690 -8.11 39.83 16.28
C HIS A 690 -7.27 38.54 16.38
N GLY A 691 -7.80 37.49 17.02
CA GLY A 691 -7.07 36.23 17.25
C GLY A 691 -7.37 35.14 16.23
N GLU A 692 -6.39 34.27 16.03
CA GLU A 692 -6.45 33.15 15.09
C GLU A 692 -7.56 32.16 15.45
N GLU A 693 -7.80 31.92 16.74
CA GLU A 693 -8.87 31.01 17.18
C GLU A 693 -10.27 31.54 16.86
N GLN A 694 -10.40 32.87 16.75
CA GLN A 694 -11.64 33.51 16.33
C GLN A 694 -11.74 33.44 14.81
N VAL A 695 -10.66 33.79 14.09
CA VAL A 695 -10.57 33.68 12.62
C VAL A 695 -10.88 32.27 12.13
N PHE A 696 -10.41 31.22 12.83
CA PHE A 696 -10.65 29.83 12.43
C PHE A 696 -12.13 29.44 12.51
N ASN A 697 -12.90 29.98 13.45
CA ASN A 697 -14.35 29.75 13.50
C ASN A 697 -15.03 30.25 12.22
N TYR A 698 -14.74 31.49 11.82
CA TYR A 698 -15.26 32.07 10.58
C TYR A 698 -14.71 31.33 9.35
N PHE A 699 -13.46 30.87 9.39
CA PHE A 699 -12.87 30.14 8.27
C PHE A 699 -13.59 28.81 8.05
N TYR A 700 -13.84 28.04 9.11
CA TYR A 700 -14.58 26.79 8.99
C TYR A 700 -16.04 27.04 8.55
N ASP A 701 -16.69 28.06 9.10
CA ASP A 701 -18.07 28.41 8.73
C ASP A 701 -18.21 28.73 7.23
N ARG A 702 -17.24 29.47 6.67
CA ARG A 702 -17.24 29.90 5.26
C ARG A 702 -16.64 28.88 4.30
N PHE A 703 -15.70 28.05 4.75
CA PHE A 703 -14.95 27.10 3.92
C PHE A 703 -14.88 25.69 4.54
N PRO A 704 -16.00 25.07 4.92
CA PRO A 704 -16.00 23.77 5.59
C PRO A 704 -15.42 22.66 4.70
N GLU A 705 -15.51 22.80 3.37
CA GLU A 705 -14.96 21.87 2.39
C GLU A 705 -13.43 21.81 2.39
N LEU A 706 -12.75 22.88 2.85
CA LEU A 706 -11.30 22.95 2.99
C LEU A 706 -10.81 22.33 4.29
N CYS A 707 -11.71 21.95 5.20
CA CYS A 707 -11.37 21.55 6.55
C CYS A 707 -11.58 20.05 6.80
N THR A 708 -10.86 19.52 7.79
CA THR A 708 -11.21 18.27 8.46
C THR A 708 -11.20 18.51 9.97
N ILE A 709 -12.38 18.61 10.55
CA ILE A 709 -12.51 18.84 11.98
C ILE A 709 -12.24 17.58 12.79
N TYR A 710 -11.79 17.77 14.02
CA TYR A 710 -11.81 16.78 15.09
C TYR A 710 -12.19 17.49 16.39
N TYR A 711 -12.36 16.74 17.48
CA TYR A 711 -13.03 17.22 18.68
C TYR A 711 -12.15 17.04 19.91
N GLY A 712 -12.12 18.02 20.79
CA GLY A 712 -11.33 17.95 22.02
C GLY A 712 -11.40 19.23 22.82
N ASP A 713 -10.33 19.48 23.58
CA ASP A 713 -10.04 20.71 24.30
C ASP A 713 -8.56 21.05 24.09
N TYR A 714 -8.07 22.17 24.63
CA TYR A 714 -6.67 22.59 24.55
C TYR A 714 -5.69 21.49 24.99
N TYR A 715 -6.06 20.70 26.00
CA TYR A 715 -5.22 19.62 26.53
C TYR A 715 -5.16 18.39 25.63
N SER A 716 -6.16 18.19 24.75
CA SER A 716 -6.31 17.01 23.90
C SER A 716 -6.19 17.29 22.40
N ILE A 717 -5.76 18.50 22.01
CA ILE A 717 -5.50 18.88 20.61
C ILE A 717 -4.69 17.78 19.89
N LEU A 718 -3.61 17.29 20.52
CA LEU A 718 -2.75 16.29 19.88
C LEU A 718 -3.30 14.87 20.04
N THR A 719 -3.79 14.50 21.22
CA THR A 719 -4.23 13.13 21.51
C THR A 719 -5.52 12.75 20.77
N ASN A 720 -6.39 13.73 20.51
CA ASN A 720 -7.66 13.51 19.82
C ASN A 720 -7.59 13.64 18.29
N TYR A 721 -6.41 13.95 17.74
CA TYR A 721 -6.24 14.24 16.33
C TYR A 721 -6.73 13.11 15.41
N HIS A 722 -6.50 11.85 15.78
CA HIS A 722 -6.91 10.67 14.99
C HIS A 722 -8.29 10.13 15.38
N GLY A 723 -8.78 10.51 16.54
CA GLY A 723 -10.05 10.09 17.12
C GLY A 723 -10.14 10.62 18.55
N PRO A 724 -11.33 11.00 19.04
CA PRO A 724 -11.47 11.60 20.36
C PRO A 724 -11.25 10.58 21.48
N MET A 725 -10.03 10.53 22.04
CA MET A 725 -9.62 9.61 23.12
C MET A 725 -9.76 10.24 24.51
N ASP A 726 -9.62 11.56 24.59
CA ASP A 726 -9.62 12.35 25.81
C ASP A 726 -10.77 13.39 25.79
N ASP A 727 -11.08 13.96 26.95
CA ASP A 727 -12.01 15.09 27.12
C ASP A 727 -13.41 14.85 26.56
N ILE A 728 -13.87 13.59 26.56
CA ILE A 728 -15.17 13.18 26.01
C ILE A 728 -16.33 13.98 26.62
N GLY A 729 -16.33 14.17 27.95
CA GLY A 729 -17.36 14.99 28.62
C GLY A 729 -17.35 16.47 28.18
N THR A 730 -16.17 17.02 27.89
CA THR A 730 -16.01 18.38 27.36
C THR A 730 -16.55 18.45 25.93
N ILE A 731 -16.26 17.45 25.09
CA ILE A 731 -16.78 17.35 23.73
C ILE A 731 -18.32 17.24 23.73
N GLU A 732 -18.89 16.38 24.60
CA GLU A 732 -20.33 16.25 24.77
C GLU A 732 -20.96 17.61 25.13
N ARG A 733 -20.40 18.29 26.13
CA ARG A 733 -20.96 19.54 26.65
C ARG A 733 -20.84 20.71 25.69
N PHE A 734 -19.64 20.99 25.18
CA PHE A 734 -19.34 22.24 24.48
C PHE A 734 -19.42 22.11 22.96
N PHE A 735 -19.41 20.89 22.41
CA PHE A 735 -19.59 20.68 20.98
C PHE A 735 -20.94 20.03 20.67
N ILE A 736 -21.20 18.83 21.17
CA ILE A 736 -22.40 18.05 20.78
C ILE A 736 -23.69 18.77 21.23
N ASN A 737 -23.80 19.12 22.50
CA ASN A 737 -25.01 19.76 23.02
C ASN A 737 -25.24 21.15 22.41
N GLU A 738 -24.17 21.94 22.26
CA GLU A 738 -24.23 23.25 21.60
C GLU A 738 -24.63 23.13 20.12
N ALA A 739 -24.09 22.15 19.40
CA ALA A 739 -24.48 21.89 18.01
C ALA A 739 -25.96 21.49 17.90
N ILE A 740 -26.47 20.64 18.80
CA ILE A 740 -27.89 20.30 18.85
C ILE A 740 -28.74 21.54 19.15
N HIS A 741 -28.36 22.32 20.16
CA HIS A 741 -29.08 23.53 20.58
C HIS A 741 -29.19 24.55 19.44
N LYS A 742 -28.13 24.68 18.63
CA LYS A 742 -28.05 25.59 17.48
C LYS A 742 -28.50 24.96 16.16
N GLY A 743 -29.17 23.80 16.21
CA GLY A 743 -29.79 23.18 15.03
C GLY A 743 -28.85 22.40 14.09
N ARG A 744 -27.58 22.21 14.45
CA ARG A 744 -26.57 21.44 13.68
C ARG A 744 -26.43 20.01 14.17
N ARG A 745 -27.54 19.27 14.10
CA ARG A 745 -27.59 17.85 14.47
C ARG A 745 -26.67 16.99 13.61
N ASP A 746 -26.40 17.39 12.37
CA ASP A 746 -25.45 16.73 11.48
C ASP A 746 -24.03 16.68 12.08
N LEU A 747 -23.55 17.80 12.65
CA LEU A 747 -22.24 17.88 13.29
C LEU A 747 -22.21 17.14 14.63
N ALA A 748 -23.30 17.23 15.41
CA ALA A 748 -23.46 16.48 16.65
C ALA A 748 -23.39 14.96 16.41
N LYS A 749 -24.07 14.47 15.37
CA LYS A 749 -24.02 13.06 14.93
C LYS A 749 -22.61 12.62 14.56
N GLN A 750 -21.90 13.45 13.77
CA GLN A 750 -20.52 13.15 13.37
C GLN A 750 -19.58 13.05 14.58
N ALA A 751 -19.68 13.98 15.54
CA ALA A 751 -18.88 13.96 16.76
C ALA A 751 -19.22 12.76 17.65
N ALA A 752 -20.50 12.46 17.86
CA ALA A 752 -20.93 11.30 18.65
C ALA A 752 -20.44 9.98 18.04
N LYS A 753 -20.53 9.84 16.71
CA LYS A 753 -20.02 8.68 16.00
C LYS A 753 -18.51 8.55 16.15
N ALA A 754 -17.75 9.64 15.99
CA ALA A 754 -16.30 9.62 16.16
C ALA A 754 -15.88 9.17 17.58
N ILE A 755 -16.63 9.56 18.61
CA ILE A 755 -16.41 9.09 19.99
C ILE A 755 -16.68 7.59 20.14
N LEU A 756 -17.82 7.11 19.62
CA LEU A 756 -18.17 5.68 19.68
C LEU A 756 -17.16 4.80 18.94
N ASP A 757 -16.71 5.24 17.76
CA ASP A 757 -15.76 4.49 16.93
C ASP A 757 -14.37 4.43 17.60
N ALA A 758 -13.93 5.51 18.26
CA ALA A 758 -12.63 5.57 18.91
C ALA A 758 -12.58 4.85 20.28
N ASN A 759 -13.73 4.66 20.94
CA ASN A 759 -13.80 4.17 22.32
C ASN A 759 -14.80 3.02 22.48
N PRO A 760 -14.47 1.79 22.03
CA PRO A 760 -15.36 0.63 22.18
C PRO A 760 -15.64 0.24 23.64
N GLY A 761 -14.82 0.72 24.59
CA GLY A 761 -14.95 0.48 26.03
C GLY A 761 -15.61 1.61 26.83
N LEU A 762 -16.36 2.52 26.17
CA LEU A 762 -17.13 3.55 26.88
C LEU A 762 -18.10 2.93 27.90
N ASP A 763 -18.33 3.64 29.00
CA ASP A 763 -19.35 3.24 29.96
C ASP A 763 -20.73 3.18 29.28
N GLU A 764 -21.56 2.25 29.74
CA GLU A 764 -22.85 1.94 29.11
C GLU A 764 -23.74 3.19 29.02
N GLN A 765 -23.74 4.05 30.03
CA GLN A 765 -24.57 5.25 30.07
C GLN A 765 -24.14 6.26 29.01
N SER A 766 -22.85 6.56 28.89
CA SER A 766 -22.31 7.44 27.85
C SER A 766 -22.51 6.84 26.46
N SER A 767 -22.32 5.53 26.30
CA SER A 767 -22.59 4.82 25.03
C SER A 767 -24.04 4.98 24.59
N ILE A 768 -25.01 4.79 25.50
CA ILE A 768 -26.44 4.97 25.21
C ILE A 768 -26.75 6.42 24.82
N ARG A 769 -26.22 7.41 25.56
CA ARG A 769 -26.44 8.84 25.23
C ARG A 769 -25.95 9.18 23.82
N LEU A 770 -24.73 8.77 23.47
CA LEU A 770 -24.14 9.05 22.16
C LEU A 770 -24.86 8.30 21.02
N LYS A 771 -25.27 7.04 21.25
CA LYS A 771 -26.09 6.30 20.29
C LYS A 771 -27.43 6.99 20.04
N ASN A 772 -28.07 7.54 21.07
CA ASN A 772 -29.29 8.32 20.91
C ASN A 772 -29.07 9.55 20.03
N VAL A 773 -27.95 10.27 20.19
CA VAL A 773 -27.58 11.39 19.30
C VAL A 773 -27.40 10.92 17.85
N CYS A 774 -26.77 9.76 17.62
CA CYS A 774 -26.61 9.20 16.28
C CYS A 774 -27.96 8.84 15.63
N SER A 775 -28.92 8.34 16.42
CA SER A 775 -30.25 7.92 15.95
C SER A 775 -31.24 9.08 15.76
N SER A 776 -31.09 10.21 16.46
CA SER A 776 -31.99 11.38 16.41
C SER A 776 -31.60 12.37 15.33
#